data_AF-A0A412ICD6-F1
#
_entry.id   AF-A0A412ICD6-F1
#
_cell.length_a   1.000
_cell.length_b   1.000
_cell.length_c   1.000
_cell.angle_alpha   90.00
_cell.angle_beta   90.00
_cell.angle_gamma   90.00
#
_symmetry.space_group_name_H-M   'P 1'
#
loop_
_entity.id
_entity.type
_entity.pdbx_description
1 polymer ?
#
loop_
_entity_poly.entity_id
_entity_poly.type
_entity_poly.pdbx_seq_one_letter_code
_entity_poly.pdbx_strand_id
1 'polypeptide(L)'
;MKYKSLSLLIIVLFSACTIGAQNRKKVGIVLSGGGAKGVAHIGALKVIEEAGIPIDYVVGTSMGAIVGGLYSIGYTPQQLDSIVNAQDWKYLLSDALDPETTLLSEKLREEQYLLSVPIAGKSAHVSDAGIIKGRNISRLLSELTVGYHDSISFNRMPIPFACVSDNIVNGSKVVFHNGILATAMRASMSIPGVFAPVYLNGMVLVDGGLTDNYPVDIARQMGAEIIIGVDVQNPLMKADELTSMSNVLGQILNLVGEESYRKNVKDSNIHIQVDVDGYSAASFNHEALDTLMRRGKEAAMKDWDKLIALKKEIGIRTNYRAEYPGPFKIPTRAMLDTIPSVAQITPHEKPVNTINIGGRFDNEELAVLLLNARGYFGAQKKSQLSLTTRLGKRTFGRLEYTYSPQKSWDINTGYQIGYNDFNLYEKGKRLMNLTYVHHMAWVGFTKSWYKMLVKAGIHFEKFNYHDWPSGPDVFITRSSDKALLSYQASIMYNSLNNQRFSTQGMEWEAAYRLYTDNMVTYGSNSPVSVFQTHWSGYFSPNRVFTIMPSVYGRVVGKNTQSLAISNFVGGNVPGRYMEQQIPFTGINHIEISPDAILAGMLGVRARTYKNQYIVVRGSYGRTANKIENLFGGTNTHGLAGGSIGYCYNSIIGPIEAELNYSNQSKKLGYYIGVGFTF
;
A
#
# COMPACT_ATOMS: atom_id res chain seq x y z
N MET A 1 40.65 -51.34 58.79
CA MET A 1 39.74 -50.25 59.22
C MET A 1 39.86 -48.93 58.44
N LYS A 2 40.74 -48.77 57.42
CA LYS A 2 40.89 -47.50 56.68
C LYS A 2 39.94 -47.26 55.49
N TYR A 3 39.25 -48.30 55.00
CA TYR A 3 38.37 -48.17 53.82
C TYR A 3 36.91 -47.81 54.15
N LYS A 4 36.42 -48.04 55.38
CA LYS A 4 35.04 -47.71 55.77
C LYS A 4 34.83 -46.21 56.05
N SER A 5 35.86 -45.48 56.47
CA SER A 5 35.76 -44.03 56.75
C SER A 5 35.78 -43.16 55.49
N LEU A 6 36.40 -43.62 54.39
CA LEU A 6 36.48 -42.85 53.14
C LEU A 6 35.16 -42.92 52.35
N SER A 7 34.48 -44.07 52.35
CA SER A 7 33.17 -44.25 51.72
C SER A 7 32.07 -43.45 52.42
N LEU A 8 32.14 -43.31 53.75
CA LEU A 8 31.17 -42.52 54.51
C LEU A 8 31.35 -41.01 54.25
N LEU A 9 32.60 -40.54 54.07
CA LEU A 9 32.90 -39.14 53.77
C LEU A 9 32.41 -38.73 52.36
N ILE A 10 32.53 -39.63 51.37
CA ILE A 10 32.06 -39.38 50.00
C ILE A 10 30.52 -39.36 49.94
N ILE A 11 29.82 -40.21 50.70
CA ILE A 11 28.35 -40.22 50.75
C ILE A 11 27.81 -38.96 51.47
N VAL A 12 28.51 -38.47 52.50
CA VAL A 12 28.17 -37.21 53.18
C VAL A 12 28.48 -36.00 52.28
N LEU A 13 29.56 -36.02 51.49
CA LEU A 13 29.87 -34.98 50.51
C LEU A 13 28.89 -34.96 49.31
N PHE A 14 28.42 -36.13 48.85
CA PHE A 14 27.37 -36.20 47.82
C PHE A 14 25.98 -35.82 48.33
N SER A 15 25.67 -36.12 49.60
CA SER A 15 24.42 -35.68 50.23
C SER A 15 24.44 -34.19 50.60
N ALA A 16 25.60 -33.61 50.89
CA ALA A 16 25.75 -32.17 51.12
C ALA A 16 25.70 -31.33 49.83
N CYS A 17 26.09 -31.89 48.68
CA CYS A 17 26.04 -31.19 47.38
C CYS A 17 24.64 -31.12 46.74
N THR A 18 23.66 -31.88 47.23
CA THR A 18 22.28 -31.90 46.68
C THR A 18 21.30 -30.99 47.41
N ILE A 19 21.72 -30.32 48.49
CA ILE A 19 20.86 -29.46 49.33
C ILE A 19 20.88 -27.97 48.86
N GLY A 20 21.54 -27.66 47.73
CA GLY A 20 21.81 -26.28 47.29
C GLY A 20 21.06 -25.75 46.05
N ALA A 21 20.16 -26.52 45.44
CA ALA A 21 19.38 -26.04 44.28
C ALA A 21 17.90 -25.96 44.63
N GLN A 22 17.51 -24.91 45.36
CA GLN A 22 16.11 -24.49 45.38
C GLN A 22 15.74 -24.09 43.94
N ASN A 23 14.92 -24.91 43.26
CA ASN A 23 14.43 -24.56 41.94
C ASN A 23 13.64 -23.25 42.06
N ARG A 24 14.11 -22.19 41.38
CA ARG A 24 13.40 -20.92 41.31
C ARG A 24 12.02 -21.12 40.69
N LYS A 25 11.04 -20.33 41.12
CA LYS A 25 9.72 -20.33 40.49
C LYS A 25 9.86 -19.97 39.01
N LYS A 26 9.04 -20.59 38.18
CA LYS A 26 9.02 -20.33 36.74
C LYS A 26 8.21 -19.09 36.40
N VAL A 27 8.75 -18.24 35.52
CA VAL A 27 8.17 -16.95 35.15
C VAL A 27 7.62 -16.98 33.74
N GLY A 28 6.35 -16.65 33.57
CA GLY A 28 5.70 -16.44 32.28
C GLY A 28 5.52 -14.96 31.97
N ILE A 29 5.76 -14.59 30.72
CA ILE A 29 5.40 -13.28 30.16
C ILE A 29 4.15 -13.44 29.30
N VAL A 30 3.15 -12.59 29.52
CA VAL A 30 1.89 -12.58 28.75
C VAL A 30 1.76 -11.25 28.01
N LEU A 31 1.62 -11.30 26.69
CA LEU A 31 1.54 -10.11 25.83
C LEU A 31 0.17 -10.04 25.15
N SER A 32 -0.63 -9.04 25.53
CA SER A 32 -1.98 -8.87 24.96
C SER A 32 -2.00 -8.50 23.47
N GLY A 33 -3.13 -8.70 22.80
CA GLY A 33 -3.37 -8.18 21.45
C GLY A 33 -3.80 -6.71 21.44
N GLY A 34 -3.47 -6.00 20.35
CA GLY A 34 -3.80 -4.56 20.25
C GLY A 34 -3.35 -3.84 18.97
N GLY A 35 -3.05 -4.55 17.87
CA GLY A 35 -2.55 -3.93 16.64
C GLY A 35 -1.31 -3.08 16.87
N ALA A 36 -1.30 -1.83 16.40
CA ALA A 36 -0.20 -0.88 16.59
C ALA A 36 0.21 -0.71 18.07
N LYS A 37 -0.76 -0.79 19.00
CA LYS A 37 -0.52 -0.63 20.44
C LYS A 37 0.42 -1.69 21.00
N GLY A 38 0.44 -2.89 20.41
CA GLY A 38 1.31 -3.98 20.84
C GLY A 38 2.81 -3.70 20.66
N VAL A 39 3.20 -2.65 19.95
CA VAL A 39 4.60 -2.18 19.91
C VAL A 39 5.09 -1.76 21.30
N ALA A 40 4.19 -1.33 22.20
CA ALA A 40 4.52 -1.03 23.59
C ALA A 40 5.12 -2.22 24.36
N HIS A 41 4.80 -3.46 23.95
CA HIS A 41 5.38 -4.68 24.55
C HIS A 41 6.89 -4.68 24.50
N ILE A 42 7.47 -4.17 23.41
CA ILE A 42 8.94 -4.08 23.24
C ILE A 42 9.54 -3.13 24.28
N GLY A 43 8.87 -2.00 24.56
CA GLY A 43 9.28 -1.06 25.60
C GLY A 43 9.22 -1.67 27.00
N ALA A 44 8.16 -2.43 27.30
CA ALA A 44 8.02 -3.14 28.58
C ALA A 44 9.06 -4.25 28.74
N LEU A 45 9.31 -5.05 27.69
CA LEU A 45 10.33 -6.09 27.68
C LEU A 45 11.72 -5.53 27.97
N LYS A 46 12.08 -4.35 27.43
CA LYS A 46 13.36 -3.67 27.78
C LYS A 46 13.50 -3.48 29.29
N VAL A 47 12.45 -3.03 29.98
CA VAL A 47 12.48 -2.80 31.43
C VAL A 47 12.50 -4.10 32.22
N ILE A 48 11.73 -5.11 31.80
CA ILE A 48 11.74 -6.44 32.42
C ILE A 48 13.14 -7.06 32.32
N GLU A 49 13.80 -6.90 31.17
CA GLU A 49 15.18 -7.34 30.96
C GLU A 49 16.17 -6.57 31.83
N GLU A 50 16.07 -5.23 31.85
CA GLU A 50 16.87 -4.33 32.71
C GLU A 50 16.71 -4.67 34.20
N ALA A 51 15.51 -5.07 34.63
CA ALA A 51 15.25 -5.55 35.97
C ALA A 51 15.90 -6.91 36.25
N GLY A 52 16.32 -7.67 35.23
CA GLY A 52 17.01 -8.95 35.37
C GLY A 52 16.09 -10.11 35.76
N ILE A 53 14.84 -10.08 35.30
CA ILE A 53 13.85 -11.13 35.55
C ILE A 53 14.03 -12.28 34.55
N PRO A 54 14.31 -13.53 34.99
CA PRO A 54 14.39 -14.65 34.08
C PRO A 54 13.01 -14.93 33.47
N ILE A 55 12.96 -15.26 32.18
CA ILE A 55 11.72 -15.57 31.46
C ILE A 55 11.77 -17.03 31.02
N ASP A 56 10.80 -17.83 31.47
CA ASP A 56 10.70 -19.27 31.14
C ASP A 56 9.63 -19.58 30.10
N TYR A 57 8.60 -18.73 30.01
CA TYR A 57 7.49 -18.91 29.08
C TYR A 57 7.08 -17.57 28.50
N VAL A 58 6.66 -17.57 27.24
CA VAL A 58 6.04 -16.40 26.59
C VAL A 58 4.73 -16.83 25.96
N VAL A 59 3.67 -16.09 26.24
CA VAL A 59 2.37 -16.29 25.61
C VAL A 59 1.88 -14.98 25.03
N GLY A 60 1.33 -15.01 23.81
CA GLY A 60 0.80 -13.80 23.19
C GLY A 60 -0.41 -13.99 22.28
N THR A 61 -1.14 -12.90 22.09
CA THR A 61 -2.27 -12.81 21.15
C THR A 61 -2.02 -11.66 20.17
N SER A 62 -2.34 -11.82 18.88
CA SER A 62 -2.22 -10.77 17.86
C SER A 62 -0.80 -10.20 17.76
N MET A 63 -0.64 -8.88 17.85
CA MET A 63 0.69 -8.25 17.93
C MET A 63 1.54 -8.77 19.11
N GLY A 64 0.92 -9.17 20.23
CA GLY A 64 1.60 -9.83 21.33
C GLY A 64 2.19 -11.19 20.93
N ALA A 65 1.51 -11.94 20.05
CA ALA A 65 2.04 -13.18 19.49
C ALA A 65 3.23 -12.92 18.55
N ILE A 66 3.21 -11.83 17.78
CA ILE A 66 4.31 -11.45 16.89
C ILE A 66 5.54 -11.05 17.72
N VAL A 67 5.38 -10.10 18.65
CA VAL A 67 6.47 -9.64 19.52
C VAL A 67 7.01 -10.80 20.36
N GLY A 68 6.11 -11.56 20.99
CA GLY A 68 6.45 -12.68 21.85
C GLY A 68 7.09 -13.85 21.11
N GLY A 69 6.60 -14.20 19.92
CA GLY A 69 7.14 -15.28 19.10
C GLY A 69 8.56 -14.97 18.60
N LEU A 70 8.79 -13.74 18.12
CA LEU A 70 10.12 -13.29 17.72
C LEU A 70 11.08 -13.19 18.92
N TYR A 71 10.61 -12.66 20.05
CA TYR A 71 11.39 -12.63 21.29
C TYR A 71 11.80 -14.04 21.74
N SER A 72 10.89 -15.01 21.64
CA SER A 72 11.11 -16.39 22.07
C SER A 72 12.15 -17.16 21.26
N ILE A 73 12.39 -16.76 20.01
CA ILE A 73 13.45 -17.33 19.17
C ILE A 73 14.80 -16.60 19.29
N GLY A 74 14.85 -15.54 20.11
CA GLY A 74 16.09 -14.85 20.50
C GLY A 74 16.28 -13.45 19.92
N TYR A 75 15.24 -12.82 19.37
CA TYR A 75 15.32 -11.40 19.02
C TYR A 75 15.37 -10.56 20.30
N THR A 76 16.36 -9.67 20.42
CA THR A 76 16.39 -8.74 21.56
C THR A 76 15.35 -7.63 21.39
N PRO A 77 14.89 -6.98 22.48
CA PRO A 77 13.98 -5.85 22.38
C PRO A 77 14.54 -4.69 21.54
N GLN A 78 15.86 -4.53 21.48
CA GLN A 78 16.50 -3.52 20.61
C GLN A 78 16.44 -3.90 19.13
N GLN A 79 16.54 -5.20 18.80
CA GLN A 79 16.35 -5.68 17.42
C GLN A 79 14.90 -5.51 16.99
N LEU A 80 13.93 -5.84 17.87
CA LEU A 80 12.51 -5.66 17.59
C LEU A 80 12.14 -4.19 17.35
N ASP A 81 12.68 -3.28 18.17
CA ASP A 81 12.55 -1.83 17.98
C ASP A 81 13.10 -1.37 16.62
N SER A 82 14.29 -1.84 16.25
CA SER A 82 14.91 -1.53 14.96
C SER A 82 14.08 -2.06 13.77
N ILE A 83 13.52 -3.27 13.90
CA ILE A 83 12.64 -3.87 12.89
C ILE A 83 11.39 -3.02 12.71
N VAL A 84 10.72 -2.63 13.81
CA VAL A 84 9.50 -1.81 13.77
C VAL A 84 9.73 -0.48 13.05
N ASN A 85 10.86 0.19 13.34
CA ASN A 85 11.20 1.47 12.74
C ASN A 85 11.62 1.36 11.26
N ALA A 86 12.10 0.20 10.83
CA ALA A 86 12.51 -0.03 9.45
C ALA A 86 11.34 -0.35 8.50
N GLN A 87 10.15 -0.69 9.01
CA GLN A 87 9.02 -1.11 8.16
C GLN A 87 8.27 0.08 7.53
N ASP A 88 7.91 -0.08 6.24
CA ASP A 88 6.81 0.68 5.65
C ASP A 88 5.48 0.01 6.03
N TRP A 89 4.89 0.45 7.15
CA TRP A 89 3.64 -0.11 7.67
C TRP A 89 2.45 0.04 6.71
N LYS A 90 2.45 1.06 5.85
CA LYS A 90 1.39 1.23 4.85
C LYS A 90 1.48 0.12 3.81
N TYR A 91 2.68 -0.19 3.34
CA TYR A 91 2.91 -1.33 2.45
C TYR A 91 2.64 -2.67 3.16
N LEU A 92 3.20 -2.86 4.36
CA LEU A 92 3.15 -4.11 5.11
C LEU A 92 1.72 -4.55 5.47
N LEU A 93 0.88 -3.60 5.86
CA LEU A 93 -0.51 -3.83 6.25
C LEU A 93 -1.49 -3.73 5.07
N SER A 94 -0.97 -3.72 3.85
CA SER A 94 -1.77 -3.79 2.63
C SER A 94 -1.36 -5.00 1.80
N ASP A 95 -2.16 -5.29 0.79
CA ASP A 95 -1.83 -6.23 -0.28
C ASP A 95 -1.18 -5.52 -1.48
N ALA A 96 -0.64 -4.31 -1.27
CA ALA A 96 0.05 -3.56 -2.30
C ALA A 96 1.15 -4.43 -2.91
N LEU A 97 1.20 -4.42 -4.24
CA LEU A 97 2.20 -5.17 -4.99
C LEU A 97 3.59 -4.60 -4.71
N ASP A 98 4.57 -5.49 -4.55
CA ASP A 98 5.95 -5.12 -4.24
C ASP A 98 6.54 -4.24 -5.36
N PRO A 99 6.90 -2.98 -5.07
CA PRO A 99 7.42 -2.07 -6.08
C PRO A 99 8.68 -2.56 -6.80
N GLU A 100 9.47 -3.46 -6.23
CA GLU A 100 10.70 -3.95 -6.87
C GLU A 100 10.45 -5.13 -7.81
N THR A 101 9.40 -5.93 -7.56
CA THR A 101 9.15 -7.18 -8.28
C THR A 101 7.86 -7.16 -9.12
N THR A 102 7.12 -6.06 -9.09
CA THR A 102 5.88 -5.88 -9.85
C THR A 102 6.14 -5.20 -11.18
N LEU A 103 5.50 -5.68 -12.24
CA LEU A 103 5.61 -5.12 -13.57
C LEU A 103 5.00 -3.72 -13.63
N LEU A 104 5.63 -2.82 -14.40
CA LEU A 104 5.18 -1.45 -14.53
C LEU A 104 3.73 -1.35 -15.06
N SER A 105 3.33 -2.20 -16.01
CA SER A 105 1.94 -2.25 -16.50
C SER A 105 0.92 -2.50 -15.39
N GLU A 106 1.24 -3.38 -14.44
CA GLU A 106 0.36 -3.72 -13.31
C GLU A 106 0.31 -2.56 -12.31
N LYS A 107 1.45 -1.95 -11.99
CA LYS A 107 1.51 -0.78 -11.09
C LYS A 107 0.64 0.37 -11.56
N LEU A 108 0.79 0.77 -12.83
CA LEU A 108 0.05 1.90 -13.41
C LEU A 108 -1.47 1.65 -13.41
N ARG A 109 -1.88 0.37 -13.49
CA ARG A 109 -3.29 -0.01 -13.50
C ARG A 109 -3.91 0.01 -12.11
N GLU A 110 -3.25 -0.57 -11.11
CA GLU A 110 -3.82 -0.70 -9.76
C GLU A 110 -3.97 0.66 -9.05
N GLU A 111 -3.24 1.69 -9.47
CA GLU A 111 -3.31 3.03 -8.86
C GLU A 111 -4.56 3.85 -9.24
N GLN A 112 -5.32 3.40 -10.23
CA GLN A 112 -6.56 4.04 -10.69
C GLN A 112 -7.75 3.76 -9.77
N TYR A 113 -7.63 2.78 -8.88
CA TYR A 113 -8.75 2.28 -8.07
C TYR A 113 -8.58 2.65 -6.59
N LEU A 114 -9.70 3.00 -5.96
CA LEU A 114 -9.84 3.19 -4.52
C LEU A 114 -9.91 1.85 -3.79
N LEU A 115 -10.67 0.92 -4.36
CA LEU A 115 -10.99 -0.37 -3.76
C LEU A 115 -10.95 -1.45 -4.82
N SER A 116 -10.28 -2.56 -4.51
CA SER A 116 -10.23 -3.76 -5.34
C SER A 116 -10.75 -4.94 -4.53
N VAL A 117 -11.94 -5.43 -4.86
CA VAL A 117 -12.62 -6.53 -4.16
C VAL A 117 -12.49 -7.80 -4.98
N PRO A 118 -12.00 -8.92 -4.40
CA PRO A 118 -11.99 -10.20 -5.10
C PRO A 118 -13.42 -10.72 -5.32
N ILE A 119 -13.73 -11.16 -6.54
CA ILE A 119 -14.99 -11.86 -6.84
C ILE A 119 -14.80 -13.33 -6.47
N ALA A 120 -15.42 -13.73 -5.37
CA ALA A 120 -15.55 -15.12 -4.97
C ALA A 120 -16.54 -15.87 -5.89
N GLY A 121 -16.08 -16.90 -6.60
CA GLY A 121 -16.95 -17.86 -7.30
C GLY A 121 -17.50 -18.94 -6.34
N LYS A 122 -18.30 -19.89 -6.85
CA LYS A 122 -18.79 -21.06 -6.07
C LYS A 122 -17.67 -21.98 -5.51
N SER A 123 -16.43 -21.77 -5.94
CA SER A 123 -15.22 -22.45 -5.45
C SER A 123 -14.30 -21.52 -4.64
N ALA A 124 -14.81 -20.38 -4.17
CA ALA A 124 -14.04 -19.45 -3.37
C ALA A 124 -13.65 -20.07 -2.03
N HIS A 125 -12.37 -19.95 -1.69
CA HIS A 125 -11.87 -20.39 -0.40
C HIS A 125 -12.07 -19.29 0.64
N VAL A 126 -12.21 -19.67 1.91
CA VAL A 126 -12.37 -18.71 3.01
C VAL A 126 -11.16 -17.77 3.14
N SER A 127 -9.99 -18.17 2.63
CA SER A 127 -8.81 -17.31 2.47
C SER A 127 -8.98 -16.14 1.48
N ASP A 128 -10.04 -16.13 0.68
CA ASP A 128 -10.42 -15.00 -0.19
C ASP A 128 -11.37 -14.02 0.51
N ALA A 129 -11.84 -14.33 1.73
CA ALA A 129 -12.68 -13.44 2.53
C ALA A 129 -11.80 -12.46 3.32
N GLY A 130 -11.72 -11.20 2.88
CA GLY A 130 -10.98 -10.14 3.55
C GLY A 130 -10.59 -9.03 2.58
N ILE A 131 -10.51 -7.79 3.06
CA ILE A 131 -10.09 -6.65 2.23
C ILE A 131 -8.59 -6.76 1.91
N ILE A 132 -7.79 -7.25 2.88
CA ILE A 132 -6.34 -7.47 2.74
C ILE A 132 -6.05 -8.95 2.97
N LYS A 133 -5.44 -9.66 2.01
CA LYS A 133 -5.07 -11.08 2.21
C LYS A 133 -3.92 -11.25 3.20
N GLY A 134 -3.12 -10.20 3.40
CA GLY A 134 -2.00 -10.17 4.33
C GLY A 134 -0.73 -10.80 3.76
N ARG A 135 -0.50 -10.67 2.45
CA ARG A 135 0.69 -11.29 1.80
C ARG A 135 1.98 -10.67 2.31
N ASN A 136 2.00 -9.35 2.44
CA ASN A 136 3.20 -8.60 2.83
C ASN A 136 3.57 -8.91 4.28
N ILE A 137 2.60 -8.94 5.20
CA ILE A 137 2.84 -9.35 6.59
C ILE A 137 3.26 -10.83 6.69
N SER A 138 2.62 -11.75 5.95
CA SER A 138 3.04 -13.15 5.92
C SER A 138 4.47 -13.33 5.44
N ARG A 139 4.88 -12.57 4.40
CA ARG A 139 6.24 -12.56 3.88
C ARG A 139 7.22 -12.11 4.96
N LEU A 140 6.96 -10.96 5.60
CA LEU A 140 7.81 -10.46 6.68
C LEU A 140 7.95 -11.48 7.81
N LEU A 141 6.87 -12.11 8.25
CA LEU A 141 6.93 -13.12 9.31
C LEU A 141 7.75 -14.34 8.89
N SER A 142 7.66 -14.77 7.63
CA SER A 142 8.54 -15.81 7.07
C SER A 142 10.00 -15.36 7.11
N GLU A 143 10.30 -14.15 6.63
CA GLU A 143 11.66 -13.59 6.61
C GLU A 143 12.25 -13.43 8.01
N LEU A 144 11.46 -13.03 9.01
CA LEU A 144 11.95 -12.87 10.38
C LEU A 144 12.13 -14.19 11.13
N THR A 145 11.58 -15.30 10.63
CA THR A 145 11.62 -16.62 11.26
C THR A 145 12.47 -17.64 10.49
N VAL A 146 13.47 -17.16 9.74
CA VAL A 146 14.48 -18.01 9.09
C VAL A 146 15.13 -18.96 10.10
N GLY A 147 15.14 -20.25 9.79
CA GLY A 147 15.55 -21.31 10.74
C GLY A 147 14.40 -21.94 11.53
N TYR A 148 13.19 -21.38 11.46
CA TYR A 148 11.96 -21.89 12.10
C TYR A 148 10.82 -22.10 11.08
N HIS A 149 11.18 -22.50 9.85
CA HIS A 149 10.23 -22.74 8.74
C HIS A 149 9.58 -24.12 8.80
N ASP A 150 10.18 -25.07 9.53
CA ASP A 150 9.62 -26.40 9.73
C ASP A 150 8.56 -26.39 10.83
N SER A 151 7.69 -27.40 10.79
CA SER A 151 6.75 -27.64 11.88
C SER A 151 7.51 -28.16 13.10
N ILE A 152 7.58 -27.36 14.16
CA ILE A 152 8.30 -27.68 15.40
C ILE A 152 7.40 -27.58 16.63
N SER A 153 7.84 -28.15 17.75
CA SER A 153 7.24 -27.86 19.05
C SER A 153 7.79 -26.54 19.58
N PHE A 154 6.91 -25.61 19.91
CA PHE A 154 7.26 -24.29 20.44
C PHE A 154 7.82 -24.36 21.86
N ASN A 155 7.58 -25.47 22.57
CA ASN A 155 8.20 -25.76 23.87
C ASN A 155 9.70 -26.05 23.76
N ARG A 156 10.25 -26.23 22.56
CA ARG A 156 11.69 -26.45 22.30
C ARG A 156 12.40 -25.20 21.79
N MET A 157 11.70 -24.08 21.68
CA MET A 157 12.32 -22.78 21.35
C MET A 157 13.22 -22.31 22.49
N PRO A 158 14.16 -21.39 22.23
CA PRO A 158 15.03 -20.82 23.27
C PRO A 158 14.29 -20.34 24.51
N ILE A 159 13.11 -19.73 24.32
CA ILE A 159 12.08 -19.60 25.36
C ILE A 159 10.82 -20.32 24.86
N PRO A 160 10.27 -21.29 25.62
CA PRO A 160 8.99 -21.90 25.31
C PRO A 160 7.87 -20.89 25.03
N PHE A 161 7.19 -21.07 23.89
CA PHE A 161 6.21 -20.11 23.38
C PHE A 161 4.82 -20.73 23.15
N ALA A 162 3.77 -19.93 23.33
CA ALA A 162 2.44 -20.22 22.82
C ALA A 162 1.73 -18.96 22.29
N CYS A 163 0.82 -19.13 21.34
CA CYS A 163 -0.07 -18.04 20.94
C CYS A 163 -1.51 -18.48 20.69
N VAL A 164 -2.42 -17.53 20.76
CA VAL A 164 -3.87 -17.77 20.69
C VAL A 164 -4.45 -17.31 19.35
N SER A 165 -5.33 -18.11 18.77
CA SER A 165 -6.20 -17.79 17.65
C SER A 165 -7.59 -18.34 17.91
N ASP A 166 -8.59 -17.92 17.15
CA ASP A 166 -9.95 -18.44 17.27
C ASP A 166 -10.38 -19.10 15.96
N ASN A 167 -11.04 -20.27 16.07
CA ASN A 167 -11.65 -20.90 14.91
C ASN A 167 -13.06 -20.34 14.70
N ILE A 168 -13.24 -19.48 13.69
CA ILE A 168 -14.52 -18.79 13.46
C ILE A 168 -15.66 -19.75 13.03
N VAL A 169 -15.34 -20.96 12.59
CA VAL A 169 -16.35 -21.94 12.17
C VAL A 169 -17.20 -22.42 13.35
N ASN A 170 -16.59 -22.61 14.51
CA ASN A 170 -17.24 -23.20 15.70
C ASN A 170 -17.04 -22.36 16.97
N GLY A 171 -16.30 -21.25 16.90
CA GLY A 171 -16.01 -20.38 18.03
C GLY A 171 -14.97 -20.92 19.02
N SER A 172 -14.26 -22.02 18.70
CA SER A 172 -13.30 -22.62 19.64
C SER A 172 -11.98 -21.87 19.67
N LYS A 173 -11.46 -21.61 20.87
CA LYS A 173 -10.09 -21.14 21.10
C LYS A 173 -9.07 -22.18 20.59
N VAL A 174 -8.07 -21.73 19.84
CA VAL A 174 -6.96 -22.53 19.31
C VAL A 174 -5.66 -21.98 19.88
N VAL A 175 -4.96 -22.80 20.66
CA VAL A 175 -3.67 -22.45 21.26
C VAL A 175 -2.55 -23.18 20.54
N PHE A 176 -1.65 -22.44 19.93
CA PHE A 176 -0.50 -23.00 19.22
C PHE A 176 0.66 -23.27 20.18
N HIS A 177 0.93 -24.54 20.43
CA HIS A 177 2.17 -25.01 21.08
C HIS A 177 3.15 -25.68 20.09
N ASN A 178 2.75 -25.79 18.83
CA ASN A 178 3.51 -26.41 17.77
C ASN A 178 3.00 -25.93 16.39
N GLY A 179 3.80 -26.23 15.36
CA GLY A 179 3.50 -25.88 13.98
C GLY A 179 4.62 -25.05 13.37
N ILE A 180 4.30 -24.33 12.29
CA ILE A 180 5.21 -23.35 11.70
C ILE A 180 4.99 -22.02 12.42
N LEU A 181 6.06 -21.44 12.99
CA LEU A 181 5.98 -20.25 13.84
C LEU A 181 5.34 -19.05 13.10
N ALA A 182 5.77 -18.78 11.86
CA ALA A 182 5.18 -17.72 11.04
C ALA A 182 3.68 -17.92 10.80
N THR A 183 3.24 -19.17 10.59
CA THR A 183 1.81 -19.50 10.40
C THR A 183 1.00 -19.27 11.67
N ALA A 184 1.52 -19.68 12.83
CA ALA A 184 0.87 -19.47 14.12
C ALA A 184 0.74 -17.97 14.45
N MET A 185 1.81 -17.19 14.26
CA MET A 185 1.77 -15.72 14.44
C MET A 185 0.80 -15.05 13.45
N ARG A 186 0.80 -15.48 12.17
CA ARG A 186 -0.11 -14.94 11.15
C ARG A 186 -1.57 -15.25 11.45
N ALA A 187 -1.88 -16.46 11.93
CA ALA A 187 -3.22 -16.85 12.37
C ALA A 187 -3.67 -15.96 13.54
N SER A 188 -2.80 -15.80 14.55
CA SER A 188 -3.07 -14.97 15.74
C SER A 188 -3.29 -13.49 15.42
N MET A 189 -2.76 -12.98 14.31
CA MET A 189 -2.91 -11.59 13.84
C MET A 189 -4.00 -11.43 12.74
N SER A 190 -4.86 -12.42 12.53
CA SER A 190 -5.90 -12.37 11.48
C SER A 190 -7.16 -11.62 11.92
N ILE A 191 -7.04 -10.30 12.13
CA ILE A 191 -8.14 -9.46 12.63
C ILE A 191 -9.32 -9.48 11.64
N PRO A 192 -10.53 -9.94 12.06
CA PRO A 192 -11.71 -9.95 11.20
C PRO A 192 -12.03 -8.58 10.59
N GLY A 193 -12.37 -8.56 9.30
CA GLY A 193 -12.67 -7.33 8.56
C GLY A 193 -11.45 -6.54 8.07
N VAL A 194 -10.25 -6.84 8.57
CA VAL A 194 -8.99 -6.24 8.11
C VAL A 194 -8.20 -7.26 7.29
N PHE A 195 -7.78 -8.35 7.93
CA PHE A 195 -6.96 -9.40 7.31
C PHE A 195 -7.80 -10.63 7.00
N ALA A 196 -7.51 -11.28 5.88
CA ALA A 196 -8.10 -12.57 5.56
C ALA A 196 -7.72 -13.62 6.63
N PRO A 197 -8.65 -14.53 6.98
CA PRO A 197 -8.40 -15.60 7.94
C PRO A 197 -7.41 -16.62 7.37
N VAL A 198 -6.71 -17.33 8.26
CA VAL A 198 -5.79 -18.41 7.88
C VAL A 198 -6.54 -19.74 7.88
N TYR A 199 -6.51 -20.46 6.75
CA TYR A 199 -7.03 -21.81 6.69
C TYR A 199 -5.94 -22.81 7.06
N LEU A 200 -6.15 -23.59 8.12
CA LEU A 200 -5.17 -24.55 8.62
C LEU A 200 -5.87 -25.83 9.09
N ASN A 201 -5.54 -26.97 8.48
CA ASN A 201 -6.05 -28.29 8.85
C ASN A 201 -7.59 -28.36 9.00
N GLY A 202 -8.34 -27.70 8.11
CA GLY A 202 -9.81 -27.67 8.16
C GLY A 202 -10.39 -26.55 9.03
N MET A 203 -9.56 -25.83 9.79
CA MET A 203 -9.98 -24.69 10.61
C MET A 203 -9.89 -23.39 9.82
N VAL A 204 -10.76 -22.44 10.16
CA VAL A 204 -10.68 -21.06 9.68
C VAL A 204 -10.30 -20.19 10.86
N LEU A 205 -9.04 -19.76 10.90
CA LEU A 205 -8.45 -19.11 12.05
C LEU A 205 -8.46 -17.59 11.89
N VAL A 206 -8.97 -16.91 12.91
CA VAL A 206 -8.95 -15.47 13.09
C VAL A 206 -8.15 -15.10 14.34
N ASP A 207 -7.91 -13.81 14.53
CA ASP A 207 -7.24 -13.27 15.72
C ASP A 207 -7.88 -13.80 17.02
N GLY A 208 -7.04 -14.22 17.96
CA GLY A 208 -7.45 -14.79 19.25
C GLY A 208 -7.98 -13.76 20.24
N GLY A 209 -7.92 -12.47 19.89
CA GLY A 209 -8.43 -11.38 20.72
C GLY A 209 -9.95 -11.39 20.90
N LEU A 210 -10.68 -12.24 20.16
CA LEU A 210 -12.13 -12.40 20.33
C LEU A 210 -12.46 -13.18 21.60
N THR A 211 -11.73 -14.26 21.89
CA THR A 211 -11.98 -15.08 23.08
C THR A 211 -11.00 -14.83 24.22
N ASP A 212 -9.73 -14.54 23.91
CA ASP A 212 -8.69 -14.41 24.92
C ASP A 212 -7.52 -13.52 24.49
N ASN A 213 -7.75 -12.22 24.66
CA ASN A 213 -6.80 -11.21 24.28
C ASN A 213 -5.63 -11.03 25.28
N TYR A 214 -5.70 -11.61 26.48
CA TYR A 214 -4.66 -11.55 27.51
C TYR A 214 -4.50 -12.92 28.20
N PRO A 215 -3.81 -13.89 27.55
CA PRO A 215 -3.91 -15.32 27.85
C PRO A 215 -3.04 -15.79 29.03
N VAL A 216 -3.37 -15.34 30.24
CA VAL A 216 -2.66 -15.69 31.50
C VAL A 216 -2.87 -17.15 31.89
N ASP A 217 -4.08 -17.67 31.70
CA ASP A 217 -4.43 -19.07 31.93
C ASP A 217 -3.56 -20.04 31.11
N ILE A 218 -3.19 -19.66 29.88
CA ILE A 218 -2.30 -20.47 29.04
C ILE A 218 -0.87 -20.48 29.59
N ALA A 219 -0.36 -19.35 30.08
CA ALA A 219 0.96 -19.32 30.72
C ALA A 219 0.99 -20.19 32.00
N ARG A 220 -0.10 -20.19 32.79
CA ARG A 220 -0.25 -21.13 33.93
C ARG A 220 -0.21 -22.58 33.47
N GLN A 221 -0.94 -22.93 32.41
CA GLN A 221 -0.97 -24.29 31.86
C GLN A 221 0.41 -24.76 31.36
N MET A 222 1.25 -23.83 30.87
CA MET A 222 2.64 -24.11 30.49
C MET A 222 3.58 -24.34 31.68
N GLY A 223 3.13 -24.02 32.90
CA GLY A 223 3.90 -24.22 34.14
C GLY A 223 4.41 -22.93 34.78
N ALA A 224 3.95 -21.75 34.35
CA ALA A 224 4.34 -20.49 34.99
C ALA A 224 3.74 -20.37 36.40
N GLU A 225 4.60 -20.19 37.39
CA GLU A 225 4.22 -19.93 38.79
C GLU A 225 4.15 -18.44 39.09
N ILE A 226 4.88 -17.62 38.33
CA ILE A 226 4.87 -16.18 38.38
C ILE A 226 4.51 -15.65 36.99
N ILE A 227 3.53 -14.76 36.88
CA ILE A 227 3.13 -14.17 35.60
C ILE A 227 3.26 -12.65 35.64
N ILE A 228 4.01 -12.12 34.69
CA ILE A 228 4.06 -10.69 34.38
C ILE A 228 3.37 -10.53 33.04
N GLY A 229 2.27 -9.79 32.97
CA GLY A 229 1.62 -9.55 31.70
C GLY A 229 1.54 -8.07 31.34
N VAL A 230 1.79 -7.78 30.07
CA VAL A 230 1.75 -6.44 29.49
C VAL A 230 0.45 -6.27 28.71
N ASP A 231 -0.34 -5.30 29.15
CA ASP A 231 -1.68 -5.05 28.65
C ASP A 231 -1.76 -3.73 27.89
N VAL A 232 -2.17 -3.81 26.63
CA VAL A 232 -2.33 -2.66 25.72
C VAL A 232 -3.79 -2.48 25.28
N GLN A 233 -4.71 -3.13 25.98
CA GLN A 233 -6.14 -2.99 25.73
C GLN A 233 -6.68 -1.67 26.28
N ASN A 234 -7.71 -1.15 25.59
CA ASN A 234 -8.49 -0.06 26.15
C ASN A 234 -9.59 -0.67 27.02
N PRO A 235 -10.01 0.01 28.09
CA PRO A 235 -11.26 -0.31 28.76
C PRO A 235 -12.44 -0.32 27.79
N LEU A 236 -13.51 -1.01 28.17
CA LEU A 236 -14.79 -0.91 27.47
C LEU A 236 -15.22 0.55 27.33
N MET A 237 -15.68 0.91 26.13
CA MET A 237 -16.08 2.27 25.78
C MET A 237 -17.28 2.73 26.61
N LYS A 238 -17.29 4.00 26.99
CA LYS A 238 -18.42 4.67 27.64
C LYS A 238 -19.50 5.05 26.62
N ALA A 239 -20.70 5.38 27.11
CA ALA A 239 -21.86 5.69 26.27
C ALA A 239 -21.61 6.86 25.30
N ASP A 240 -20.86 7.87 25.72
CA ASP A 240 -20.46 9.04 24.94
C ASP A 240 -19.42 8.73 23.86
N GLU A 241 -18.71 7.62 23.96
CA GLU A 241 -17.72 7.17 22.98
C GLU A 241 -18.34 6.27 21.89
N LEU A 242 -19.52 5.68 22.14
CA LEU A 242 -20.25 4.80 21.22
C LEU A 242 -21.02 5.58 20.14
N THR A 243 -20.29 6.38 19.37
CA THR A 243 -20.87 7.36 18.42
C THR A 243 -21.09 6.82 17.01
N SER A 244 -20.57 5.63 16.68
CA SER A 244 -20.67 5.04 15.34
C SER A 244 -20.91 3.53 15.38
N MET A 245 -21.43 2.98 14.28
CA MET A 245 -21.68 1.54 14.14
C MET A 245 -20.40 0.70 14.30
N SER A 246 -19.25 1.22 13.88
CA SER A 246 -17.97 0.53 14.08
C SER A 246 -17.55 0.52 15.56
N ASN A 247 -17.83 1.58 16.32
CA ASN A 247 -17.60 1.59 17.77
C ASN A 247 -18.49 0.56 18.47
N VAL A 248 -19.78 0.48 18.09
CA VAL A 248 -20.71 -0.50 18.65
C VAL A 248 -20.28 -1.93 18.32
N LEU A 249 -19.92 -2.21 17.06
CA LEU A 249 -19.43 -3.53 16.66
C LEU A 249 -18.13 -3.91 17.41
N GLY A 250 -17.18 -2.98 17.52
CA GLY A 250 -15.94 -3.20 18.27
C GLY A 250 -16.19 -3.47 19.76
N GLN A 251 -17.11 -2.74 20.37
CA GLN A 251 -17.52 -2.98 21.76
C GLN A 251 -18.14 -4.38 21.94
N ILE A 252 -18.98 -4.83 21.01
CA ILE A 252 -19.56 -6.19 21.03
C ILE A 252 -18.46 -7.24 20.98
N LEU A 253 -17.46 -7.09 20.09
CA LEU A 253 -16.34 -8.02 20.00
C LEU A 253 -15.54 -8.08 21.31
N ASN A 254 -15.28 -6.92 21.94
CA ASN A 254 -14.56 -6.87 23.22
C ASN A 254 -15.34 -7.50 24.38
N LEU A 255 -16.68 -7.41 24.36
CA LEU A 255 -17.53 -8.01 25.40
C LEU A 255 -17.46 -9.55 25.41
N VAL A 256 -17.19 -10.19 24.28
CA VAL A 256 -17.10 -11.66 24.19
C VAL A 256 -15.94 -12.21 25.04
N GLY A 257 -14.80 -11.52 25.06
CA GLY A 257 -13.61 -11.92 25.82
C GLY A 257 -13.50 -11.33 27.23
N GLU A 258 -14.42 -10.44 27.63
CA GLU A 258 -14.30 -9.64 28.86
C GLU A 258 -14.26 -10.47 30.14
N GLU A 259 -15.02 -11.57 30.21
CA GLU A 259 -14.99 -12.46 31.37
C GLU A 259 -13.63 -13.15 31.53
N SER A 260 -13.09 -13.68 30.43
CA SER A 260 -11.76 -14.30 30.38
C SER A 260 -10.69 -13.27 30.77
N TYR A 261 -10.78 -12.06 30.20
CA TYR A 261 -9.87 -10.96 30.50
C TYR A 261 -9.84 -10.62 32.00
N ARG A 262 -10.99 -10.41 32.64
CA ARG A 262 -11.06 -10.09 34.08
C ARG A 262 -10.49 -11.19 34.95
N LYS A 263 -10.71 -12.46 34.59
CA LYS A 263 -10.14 -13.60 35.30
C LYS A 263 -8.61 -13.61 35.17
N ASN A 264 -8.11 -13.41 33.95
CA ASN A 264 -6.68 -13.42 33.65
C ASN A 264 -5.94 -12.25 34.31
N VAL A 265 -6.50 -11.04 34.35
CA VAL A 265 -5.91 -9.91 35.09
C VAL A 265 -5.75 -10.21 36.58
N LYS A 266 -6.72 -10.89 37.20
CA LYS A 266 -6.64 -11.27 38.63
C LYS A 266 -5.60 -12.35 38.91
N ASP A 267 -5.30 -13.20 37.92
CA ASP A 267 -4.33 -14.28 38.04
C ASP A 267 -2.89 -13.84 37.70
N SER A 268 -2.70 -12.62 37.19
CA SER A 268 -1.38 -12.01 36.99
C SER A 268 -0.75 -11.58 38.32
N ASN A 269 0.53 -11.90 38.52
CA ASN A 269 1.31 -11.38 39.65
C ASN A 269 1.65 -9.90 39.46
N ILE A 270 1.97 -9.49 38.23
CA ILE A 270 2.14 -8.10 37.83
C ILE A 270 1.38 -7.86 36.52
N HIS A 271 0.44 -6.92 36.57
CA HIS A 271 -0.32 -6.43 35.40
C HIS A 271 0.20 -5.05 35.01
N ILE A 272 1.05 -5.02 33.99
CA ILE A 272 1.61 -3.78 33.44
C ILE A 272 0.61 -3.23 32.43
N GLN A 273 -0.26 -2.32 32.89
CA GLN A 273 -1.22 -1.62 32.03
C GLN A 273 -0.55 -0.43 31.34
N VAL A 274 -0.47 -0.47 30.01
CA VAL A 274 0.08 0.62 29.21
C VAL A 274 -1.01 1.65 28.92
N ASP A 275 -0.68 2.94 29.11
CA ASP A 275 -1.52 4.04 28.64
C ASP A 275 -1.46 4.13 27.11
N VAL A 276 -2.56 3.80 26.45
CA VAL A 276 -2.71 3.82 25.00
C VAL A 276 -3.71 4.87 24.54
N ASP A 277 -4.12 5.78 25.42
CA ASP A 277 -5.14 6.78 25.13
C ASP A 277 -4.69 7.69 23.99
N GLY A 278 -5.62 7.96 23.06
CA GLY A 278 -5.38 8.69 21.82
C GLY A 278 -4.87 7.83 20.66
N TYR A 279 -4.62 6.53 20.86
CA TYR A 279 -4.17 5.62 19.81
C TYR A 279 -5.14 4.45 19.59
N SER A 280 -5.32 4.08 18.33
CA SER A 280 -6.13 2.93 17.92
C SER A 280 -5.23 1.76 17.50
N ALA A 281 -5.81 0.58 17.31
CA ALA A 281 -5.11 -0.57 16.74
C ALA A 281 -4.54 -0.31 15.33
N ALA A 282 -5.01 0.73 14.62
CA ALA A 282 -4.57 1.12 13.28
C ALA A 282 -3.51 2.25 13.26
N SER A 283 -3.05 2.73 14.42
CA SER A 283 -2.14 3.88 14.54
C SER A 283 -0.67 3.56 14.20
N PHE A 284 -0.40 3.02 13.00
CA PHE A 284 0.94 2.60 12.56
C PHE A 284 1.82 3.70 11.94
N ASN A 285 1.58 4.97 12.28
CA ASN A 285 2.48 6.05 11.88
C ASN A 285 3.67 6.14 12.85
N HIS A 286 4.83 6.59 12.36
CA HIS A 286 6.08 6.61 13.12
C HIS A 286 5.95 7.31 14.50
N GLU A 287 5.28 8.47 14.56
CA GLU A 287 5.09 9.22 15.82
C GLU A 287 4.28 8.42 16.85
N ALA A 288 3.24 7.71 16.40
CA ALA A 288 2.41 6.87 17.25
C ALA A 288 3.20 5.66 17.77
N LEU A 289 3.95 4.98 16.90
CA LEU A 289 4.75 3.81 17.27
C LEU A 289 5.85 4.18 18.28
N ASP A 290 6.56 5.30 18.06
CA ASP A 290 7.55 5.83 19.02
C ASP A 290 6.92 6.14 20.38
N THR A 291 5.74 6.78 20.35
CA THR A 291 5.02 7.13 21.58
C THR A 291 4.59 5.88 22.34
N LEU A 292 4.00 4.90 21.66
CA LEU A 292 3.55 3.63 22.25
C LEU A 292 4.72 2.83 22.83
N MET A 293 5.85 2.76 22.11
CA MET A 293 7.10 2.16 22.57
C MET A 293 7.57 2.80 23.89
N ARG A 294 7.62 4.14 23.93
CA ARG A 294 8.00 4.91 25.12
C ARG A 294 7.03 4.66 26.28
N ARG A 295 5.71 4.70 26.03
CA ARG A 295 4.70 4.47 27.07
C ARG A 295 4.75 3.05 27.63
N GLY A 296 5.08 2.05 26.81
CA GLY A 296 5.35 0.68 27.29
C GLY A 296 6.52 0.62 28.26
N LYS A 297 7.62 1.34 27.97
CA LYS A 297 8.76 1.47 28.89
C LYS A 297 8.35 2.19 30.18
N GLU A 298 7.61 3.30 30.09
CA GLU A 298 7.16 4.07 31.25
C GLU A 298 6.22 3.27 32.16
N ALA A 299 5.29 2.51 31.58
CA ALA A 299 4.37 1.65 32.32
C ALA A 299 5.13 0.56 33.11
N ALA A 300 6.07 -0.12 32.47
CA ALA A 300 6.89 -1.12 33.15
C ALA A 300 7.81 -0.50 34.23
N MET A 301 8.35 0.70 33.98
CA MET A 301 9.18 1.41 34.95
C MET A 301 8.37 1.88 36.17
N LYS A 302 7.07 2.19 36.01
CA LYS A 302 6.18 2.49 37.14
C LYS A 302 6.03 1.30 38.09
N ASP A 303 6.13 0.08 37.58
CA ASP A 303 6.10 -1.16 38.35
C ASP A 303 7.50 -1.70 38.68
N TRP A 304 8.56 -0.89 38.53
CA TRP A 304 9.94 -1.29 38.79
C TRP A 304 10.15 -1.91 40.18
N ASP A 305 9.62 -1.27 41.22
CA ASP A 305 9.76 -1.77 42.58
C ASP A 305 9.07 -3.13 42.78
N LYS A 306 7.93 -3.36 42.09
CA LYS A 306 7.26 -4.66 42.09
C LYS A 306 8.10 -5.72 41.36
N LEU A 307 8.70 -5.38 40.21
CA LEU A 307 9.60 -6.26 39.48
C LEU A 307 10.82 -6.65 40.33
N ILE A 308 11.45 -5.69 41.01
CA ILE A 308 12.57 -5.96 41.89
C ILE A 308 12.14 -6.81 43.11
N ALA A 309 10.98 -6.53 43.70
CA ALA A 309 10.43 -7.34 44.79
C ALA A 309 10.14 -8.78 44.36
N LEU A 310 9.69 -8.97 43.11
CA LEU A 310 9.38 -10.27 42.53
C LEU A 310 10.58 -11.21 42.49
N LYS A 311 11.81 -10.69 42.41
CA LYS A 311 13.03 -11.52 42.49
C LYS A 311 13.06 -12.39 43.74
N LYS A 312 12.62 -11.85 44.88
CA LYS A 312 12.54 -12.60 46.14
C LYS A 312 11.48 -13.71 46.06
N GLU A 313 10.33 -13.42 45.44
CA GLU A 313 9.25 -14.40 45.26
C GLU A 313 9.63 -15.52 44.29
N ILE A 314 10.39 -15.18 43.24
CA ILE A 314 10.96 -16.12 42.29
C ILE A 314 12.00 -17.02 42.96
N GLY A 315 12.63 -16.57 44.05
CA GLY A 315 13.70 -17.29 44.74
C GLY A 315 15.10 -17.00 44.17
N ILE A 316 15.28 -15.82 43.57
CA ILE A 316 16.57 -15.34 43.03
C ILE A 316 17.11 -14.15 43.83
N ARG A 317 18.44 -13.97 43.80
CA ARG A 317 19.11 -12.84 44.47
C ARG A 317 18.78 -11.53 43.77
N THR A 318 18.77 -10.42 44.51
CA THR A 318 18.48 -9.08 43.97
C THR A 318 19.46 -8.65 42.87
N ASN A 319 20.73 -9.04 42.99
CA ASN A 319 21.78 -8.79 42.00
C ASN A 319 21.84 -9.84 40.86
N TYR A 320 20.92 -10.80 40.82
CA TYR A 320 20.83 -11.77 39.72
C TYR A 320 20.55 -11.02 38.41
N ARG A 321 21.29 -11.41 37.38
CA ARG A 321 21.07 -11.00 35.98
C ARG A 321 20.73 -12.24 35.18
N ALA A 322 19.54 -12.26 34.61
CA ALA A 322 19.15 -13.30 33.68
C ALA A 322 19.95 -13.19 32.38
N GLU A 323 20.26 -14.33 31.80
CA GLU A 323 20.71 -14.42 30.41
C GLU A 323 19.48 -14.65 29.53
N TYR A 324 19.36 -13.87 28.46
CA TYR A 324 18.27 -13.98 27.49
C TYR A 324 18.84 -14.54 26.18
N PRO A 325 18.07 -15.35 25.43
CA PRO A 325 18.52 -15.82 24.13
C PRO A 325 18.67 -14.66 23.15
N GLY A 326 19.78 -14.64 22.40
CA GLY A 326 20.03 -13.64 21.36
C GLY A 326 21.46 -13.10 21.36
N PRO A 327 21.77 -12.13 20.46
CA PRO A 327 20.86 -11.60 19.44
C PRO A 327 20.59 -12.60 18.32
N PHE A 328 19.37 -12.60 17.80
CA PHE A 328 19.02 -13.42 16.64
C PHE A 328 19.74 -12.90 15.39
N LYS A 329 20.20 -13.81 14.52
CA LYS A 329 20.86 -13.40 13.29
C LYS A 329 19.82 -12.95 12.26
N ILE A 330 19.74 -11.65 12.03
CA ILE A 330 18.84 -11.06 11.02
C ILE A 330 19.27 -11.56 9.62
N PRO A 331 18.38 -12.18 8.83
CA PRO A 331 18.73 -12.71 7.51
C PRO A 331 19.14 -11.61 6.54
N THR A 332 20.14 -11.90 5.70
CA THR A 332 20.51 -10.99 4.61
C THR A 332 19.61 -11.21 3.40
N ARG A 333 19.51 -10.20 2.50
CA ARG A 333 18.72 -10.30 1.26
C ARG A 333 19.09 -11.56 0.44
N ALA A 334 20.38 -11.87 0.35
CA ALA A 334 20.88 -13.06 -0.35
C ALA A 334 20.42 -14.39 0.28
N MET A 335 20.20 -14.43 1.60
CA MET A 335 19.64 -15.63 2.26
C MET A 335 18.15 -15.78 1.93
N LEU A 336 17.39 -14.68 1.91
CA LEU A 336 15.96 -14.69 1.63
C LEU A 336 15.64 -15.24 0.23
N ASP A 337 16.49 -14.98 -0.76
CA ASP A 337 16.32 -15.50 -2.13
C ASP A 337 16.44 -17.04 -2.22
N THR A 338 17.06 -17.69 -1.23
CA THR A 338 17.29 -19.14 -1.19
C THR A 338 16.32 -19.91 -0.31
N ILE A 339 15.50 -19.21 0.47
CA ILE A 339 14.61 -19.83 1.45
C ILE A 339 13.24 -20.02 0.81
N PRO A 340 12.71 -21.26 0.76
CA PRO A 340 11.41 -21.50 0.17
C PRO A 340 10.33 -20.76 0.97
N SER A 341 9.48 -20.01 0.27
CA SER A 341 8.35 -19.31 0.87
C SER A 341 7.46 -20.30 1.61
N VAL A 342 7.05 -19.98 2.84
CA VAL A 342 6.11 -20.83 3.61
C VAL A 342 4.77 -20.88 2.86
N ALA A 343 4.51 -22.01 2.19
CA ALA A 343 3.37 -22.18 1.30
C ALA A 343 2.01 -22.01 2.02
N GLN A 344 1.97 -22.22 3.34
CA GLN A 344 0.76 -22.13 4.16
C GLN A 344 0.27 -20.69 4.43
N ILE A 345 1.15 -19.68 4.30
CA ILE A 345 0.81 -18.27 4.54
C ILE A 345 1.09 -17.37 3.33
N THR A 346 1.64 -17.92 2.25
CA THR A 346 1.81 -17.22 0.99
C THR A 346 0.50 -17.36 0.20
N PRO A 347 -0.34 -16.33 0.09
CA PRO A 347 -1.58 -16.44 -0.67
C PRO A 347 -1.26 -16.86 -2.11
N HIS A 348 -2.10 -17.74 -2.66
CA HIS A 348 -1.90 -18.33 -3.99
C HIS A 348 -1.48 -17.26 -5.01
N GLU A 349 -0.31 -17.48 -5.63
CA GLU A 349 0.26 -16.60 -6.67
C GLU A 349 -0.65 -16.44 -7.90
N LYS A 350 -1.71 -17.24 -8.00
CA LYS A 350 -2.63 -17.19 -9.14
C LYS A 350 -3.53 -15.96 -9.05
N PRO A 351 -3.62 -15.14 -10.11
CA PRO A 351 -4.44 -13.94 -10.10
C PRO A 351 -5.92 -14.29 -9.82
N VAL A 352 -6.61 -13.45 -9.06
CA VAL A 352 -8.02 -13.62 -8.70
C VAL A 352 -8.89 -12.67 -9.51
N ASN A 353 -10.14 -13.05 -9.74
CA ASN A 353 -11.11 -12.17 -10.38
C ASN A 353 -11.39 -11.00 -9.44
N THR A 354 -11.52 -9.78 -9.96
CA THR A 354 -11.71 -8.59 -9.13
C THR A 354 -12.78 -7.66 -9.67
N ILE A 355 -13.42 -6.93 -8.77
CA ILE A 355 -14.17 -5.69 -9.04
C ILE A 355 -13.36 -4.56 -8.46
N ASN A 356 -13.01 -3.59 -9.28
CA ASN A 356 -12.24 -2.43 -8.87
C ASN A 356 -13.08 -1.18 -9.06
N ILE A 357 -13.05 -0.30 -8.06
CA ILE A 357 -13.87 0.92 -7.99
C ILE A 357 -12.91 2.09 -7.80
N GLY A 358 -12.96 3.05 -8.71
CA GLY A 358 -12.29 4.35 -8.61
C GLY A 358 -13.31 5.48 -8.52
N GLY A 359 -12.98 6.53 -7.78
CA GLY A 359 -13.82 7.70 -7.62
C GLY A 359 -12.99 8.97 -7.68
N ARG A 360 -13.57 10.01 -8.29
CA ARG A 360 -13.04 11.37 -8.32
C ARG A 360 -14.17 12.38 -8.28
N PHE A 361 -13.93 13.52 -7.67
CA PHE A 361 -14.76 14.70 -7.76
C PHE A 361 -13.88 15.90 -8.09
N ASP A 362 -14.28 16.74 -9.04
CA ASP A 362 -13.63 18.03 -9.25
C ASP A 362 -14.57 19.08 -9.87
N ASN A 363 -14.15 20.35 -9.86
CA ASN A 363 -14.94 21.45 -10.38
C ASN A 363 -15.04 21.53 -11.91
N GLU A 364 -14.37 20.65 -12.66
CA GLU A 364 -14.48 20.57 -14.12
C GLU A 364 -15.43 19.45 -14.56
N GLU A 365 -15.23 18.23 -14.04
CA GLU A 365 -15.99 17.02 -14.38
C GLU A 365 -17.11 16.66 -13.41
N LEU A 366 -17.17 17.30 -12.23
CA LEU A 366 -18.03 16.93 -11.11
C LEU A 366 -17.68 15.52 -10.62
N ALA A 367 -18.68 14.69 -10.31
CA ALA A 367 -18.44 13.32 -9.86
C ALA A 367 -18.11 12.39 -11.03
N VAL A 368 -17.02 11.65 -10.90
CA VAL A 368 -16.57 10.64 -11.85
C VAL A 368 -16.40 9.30 -11.13
N LEU A 369 -16.98 8.25 -11.70
CA LEU A 369 -16.83 6.88 -11.22
C LEU A 369 -16.15 6.01 -12.27
N LEU A 370 -15.21 5.18 -11.84
CA LEU A 370 -14.58 4.15 -12.64
C LEU A 370 -14.91 2.79 -12.04
N LEU A 371 -15.54 1.93 -12.82
CA LEU A 371 -15.83 0.55 -12.43
C LEU A 371 -15.07 -0.38 -13.37
N ASN A 372 -14.41 -1.38 -12.82
CA ASN A 372 -13.70 -2.39 -13.58
C ASN A 372 -14.04 -3.79 -13.05
N ALA A 373 -14.50 -4.68 -13.93
CA ALA A 373 -14.66 -6.09 -13.62
C ALA A 373 -13.61 -6.88 -14.41
N ARG A 374 -12.80 -7.67 -13.71
CA ARG A 374 -11.68 -8.44 -14.27
C ARG A 374 -11.85 -9.92 -13.99
N GLY A 375 -11.79 -10.73 -15.03
CA GLY A 375 -11.85 -12.19 -14.94
C GLY A 375 -10.62 -12.83 -15.57
N TYR A 376 -10.10 -13.89 -14.94
CA TYR A 376 -9.02 -14.71 -15.45
C TYR A 376 -9.52 -16.10 -15.82
N PHE A 377 -9.10 -16.61 -16.98
CA PHE A 377 -9.58 -17.85 -17.58
C PHE A 377 -8.43 -18.82 -17.90
N GLY A 378 -8.76 -20.11 -17.93
CA GLY A 378 -7.83 -21.21 -18.18
C GLY A 378 -7.06 -21.66 -16.94
N ALA A 379 -6.55 -22.90 -16.96
CA ALA A 379 -5.89 -23.54 -15.82
C ALA A 379 -4.64 -22.77 -15.31
N GLN A 380 -3.94 -22.10 -16.24
CA GLN A 380 -2.78 -21.25 -15.96
C GLN A 380 -3.13 -19.76 -15.81
N LYS A 381 -4.40 -19.37 -15.96
CA LYS A 381 -4.88 -17.98 -15.86
C LYS A 381 -4.14 -16.97 -16.74
N LYS A 382 -3.70 -17.41 -17.93
CA LYS A 382 -2.99 -16.58 -18.92
C LYS A 382 -3.93 -15.72 -19.78
N SER A 383 -5.23 -15.98 -19.75
CA SER A 383 -6.23 -15.21 -20.49
C SER A 383 -7.03 -14.36 -19.52
N GLN A 384 -7.16 -13.08 -19.80
CA GLN A 384 -7.85 -12.11 -18.96
C GLN A 384 -8.90 -11.37 -19.78
N LEU A 385 -10.11 -11.23 -19.25
CA LEU A 385 -11.13 -10.33 -19.77
C LEU A 385 -11.36 -9.21 -18.78
N SER A 386 -11.45 -7.99 -19.27
CA SER A 386 -11.66 -6.79 -18.48
C SER A 386 -12.78 -5.96 -19.07
N LEU A 387 -13.79 -5.64 -18.27
CA LEU A 387 -14.84 -4.69 -18.60
C LEU A 387 -14.65 -3.44 -17.73
N THR A 388 -14.42 -2.29 -18.35
CA THR A 388 -14.24 -1.01 -17.64
C THR A 388 -15.29 -0.02 -18.09
N THR A 389 -15.97 0.60 -17.13
CA THR A 389 -16.92 1.69 -17.38
C THR A 389 -16.51 2.93 -16.61
N ARG A 390 -16.41 4.07 -17.29
CA ARG A 390 -16.23 5.40 -16.69
C ARG A 390 -17.52 6.17 -16.82
N LEU A 391 -18.04 6.71 -15.73
CA LEU A 391 -19.25 7.53 -15.68
C LEU A 391 -18.87 8.96 -15.26
N GLY A 392 -19.36 9.96 -16.00
CA GLY A 392 -19.09 11.38 -15.78
C GLY A 392 -19.35 12.19 -17.06
N LYS A 393 -18.86 13.44 -17.12
CA LYS A 393 -18.96 14.26 -18.36
C LYS A 393 -18.34 13.59 -19.58
N ARG A 394 -17.33 12.75 -19.36
CA ARG A 394 -16.75 11.87 -20.38
C ARG A 394 -16.98 10.43 -19.95
N THR A 395 -17.92 9.79 -20.61
CA THR A 395 -18.38 8.45 -20.27
C THR A 395 -17.82 7.47 -21.28
N PHE A 396 -17.32 6.32 -20.85
CA PHE A 396 -16.95 5.26 -21.79
C PHE A 396 -17.24 3.88 -21.22
N GLY A 397 -17.50 2.94 -22.13
CA GLY A 397 -17.47 1.51 -21.89
C GLY A 397 -16.33 0.88 -22.69
N ARG A 398 -15.54 0.03 -22.04
CA ARG A 398 -14.35 -0.59 -22.63
C ARG A 398 -14.31 -2.08 -22.30
N LEU A 399 -14.22 -2.90 -23.34
CA LEU A 399 -14.00 -4.34 -23.23
C LEU A 399 -12.60 -4.67 -23.74
N GLU A 400 -11.81 -5.36 -22.94
CA GLU A 400 -10.43 -5.74 -23.28
C GLU A 400 -10.19 -7.22 -22.97
N TYR A 401 -9.64 -7.93 -23.95
CA TYR A 401 -9.09 -9.26 -23.80
C TYR A 401 -7.57 -9.19 -23.84
N THR A 402 -6.91 -9.80 -22.84
CA THR A 402 -5.46 -9.87 -22.73
C THR A 402 -5.02 -11.32 -22.65
N TYR A 403 -4.07 -11.70 -23.49
CA TYR A 403 -3.41 -12.99 -23.42
C TYR A 403 -1.93 -12.81 -23.06
N SER A 404 -1.51 -13.42 -21.96
CA SER A 404 -0.15 -13.30 -21.40
C SER A 404 0.62 -14.61 -21.60
N PRO A 405 1.27 -14.83 -22.77
CA PRO A 405 2.01 -16.07 -23.03
C PRO A 405 3.13 -16.31 -22.01
N GLN A 406 3.76 -15.24 -21.53
CA GLN A 406 4.82 -15.20 -20.51
C GLN A 406 4.55 -14.06 -19.52
N LYS A 407 5.14 -14.12 -18.31
CA LYS A 407 4.88 -13.18 -17.20
C LYS A 407 5.01 -11.70 -17.60
N SER A 408 5.88 -11.34 -18.55
CA SER A 408 6.19 -9.97 -18.97
C SER A 408 5.65 -9.56 -20.35
N TRP A 409 4.93 -10.45 -21.02
CA TRP A 409 4.42 -10.24 -22.38
C TRP A 409 2.91 -10.31 -22.37
N ASP A 410 2.25 -9.29 -22.90
CA ASP A 410 0.81 -9.23 -23.07
C ASP A 410 0.47 -8.96 -24.53
N ILE A 411 -0.50 -9.70 -25.06
CA ILE A 411 -1.19 -9.41 -26.32
C ILE A 411 -2.58 -8.94 -25.94
N ASN A 412 -2.89 -7.69 -26.25
CA ASN A 412 -4.13 -7.03 -25.85
C ASN A 412 -4.96 -6.75 -27.10
N THR A 413 -6.25 -7.06 -27.04
CA THR A 413 -7.23 -6.58 -28.01
C THR A 413 -8.44 -6.05 -27.28
N GLY A 414 -9.03 -4.99 -27.79
CA GLY A 414 -10.18 -4.41 -27.14
C GLY A 414 -10.96 -3.46 -28.01
N TYR A 415 -12.09 -3.06 -27.45
CA TYR A 415 -13.00 -2.10 -28.02
C TYR A 415 -13.49 -1.15 -26.94
N GLN A 416 -13.49 0.14 -27.26
CA GLN A 416 -14.01 1.20 -26.41
C GLN A 416 -15.02 2.03 -27.20
N ILE A 417 -16.13 2.35 -26.56
CA ILE A 417 -17.06 3.38 -27.00
C ILE A 417 -17.13 4.45 -25.91
N GLY A 418 -16.94 5.71 -26.30
CA GLY A 418 -16.97 6.84 -25.38
C GLY A 418 -17.80 7.98 -25.91
N TYR A 419 -18.47 8.69 -25.01
CA TYR A 419 -19.11 9.98 -25.24
C TYR A 419 -18.30 11.05 -24.52
N ASN A 420 -17.93 12.10 -25.25
CA ASN A 420 -17.13 13.21 -24.73
C ASN A 420 -17.91 14.51 -24.86
N ASP A 421 -17.87 15.33 -23.80
CA ASP A 421 -18.48 16.66 -23.72
C ASP A 421 -17.53 17.61 -22.97
N PHE A 422 -17.01 18.61 -23.67
CA PHE A 422 -16.18 19.66 -23.07
C PHE A 422 -16.16 20.96 -23.87
N ASN A 423 -15.87 22.04 -23.15
CA ASN A 423 -15.69 23.36 -23.73
C ASN A 423 -14.28 23.51 -24.29
N LEU A 424 -14.19 23.82 -25.58
CA LEU A 424 -12.93 24.09 -26.27
C LEU A 424 -12.64 25.59 -26.26
N TYR A 425 -11.40 25.97 -25.96
CA TYR A 425 -10.96 27.36 -25.90
C TYR A 425 -9.89 27.65 -26.95
N GLU A 426 -9.77 28.93 -27.30
CA GLU A 426 -8.67 29.50 -28.06
C GLU A 426 -8.34 30.89 -27.50
N LYS A 427 -7.07 31.13 -27.16
CA LYS A 427 -6.58 32.39 -26.58
C LYS A 427 -7.38 32.85 -25.36
N GLY A 428 -7.67 31.91 -24.46
CA GLY A 428 -8.44 32.14 -23.23
C GLY A 428 -9.93 32.44 -23.42
N LYS A 429 -10.45 32.39 -24.66
CA LYS A 429 -11.88 32.57 -24.96
C LYS A 429 -12.51 31.24 -25.35
N ARG A 430 -13.74 30.99 -24.89
CA ARG A 430 -14.48 29.79 -25.27
C ARG A 430 -14.79 29.87 -26.77
N LEU A 431 -14.32 28.87 -27.51
CA LEU A 431 -14.54 28.73 -28.94
C LEU A 431 -15.87 28.01 -29.22
N MET A 432 -16.05 26.82 -28.65
CA MET A 432 -17.25 26.00 -28.85
C MET A 432 -17.45 24.97 -27.73
N ASN A 433 -18.64 24.36 -27.66
CA ASN A 433 -18.80 23.07 -26.98
C ASN A 433 -18.53 21.96 -27.98
N LEU A 434 -17.64 21.02 -27.64
CA LEU A 434 -17.29 19.90 -28.52
C LEU A 434 -17.89 18.62 -27.94
N THR A 435 -18.90 18.08 -28.62
CA THR A 435 -19.55 16.82 -28.28
C THR A 435 -19.31 15.78 -29.37
N TYR A 436 -18.81 14.61 -28.98
CA TYR A 436 -18.58 13.52 -29.94
C TYR A 436 -18.63 12.14 -29.30
N VAL A 437 -19.04 11.17 -30.12
CA VAL A 437 -18.89 9.75 -29.82
C VAL A 437 -17.58 9.25 -30.45
N HIS A 438 -16.77 8.56 -29.66
CA HIS A 438 -15.50 7.98 -30.08
C HIS A 438 -15.56 6.46 -29.97
N HIS A 439 -15.38 5.77 -31.08
CA HIS A 439 -15.18 4.33 -31.12
C HIS A 439 -13.69 4.05 -31.33
N MET A 440 -13.10 3.20 -30.51
CA MET A 440 -11.70 2.79 -30.64
C MET A 440 -11.61 1.26 -30.54
N ALA A 441 -11.08 0.62 -31.55
CA ALA A 441 -10.71 -0.79 -31.53
C ALA A 441 -9.19 -0.92 -31.62
N TRP A 442 -8.59 -1.86 -30.89
CA TRP A 442 -7.15 -2.08 -30.95
C TRP A 442 -6.74 -3.53 -30.94
N VAL A 443 -5.57 -3.75 -31.52
CA VAL A 443 -4.73 -4.91 -31.28
C VAL A 443 -3.33 -4.40 -30.96
N GLY A 444 -2.79 -4.83 -29.84
CA GLY A 444 -1.52 -4.35 -29.34
C GLY A 444 -0.72 -5.44 -28.64
N PHE A 445 0.55 -5.16 -28.54
CA PHE A 445 1.53 -5.93 -27.83
C PHE A 445 2.17 -5.05 -26.75
N THR A 446 2.27 -5.56 -25.53
CA THR A 446 2.94 -4.88 -24.41
C THR A 446 4.04 -5.78 -23.84
N LYS A 447 5.25 -5.24 -23.74
CA LYS A 447 6.32 -5.81 -22.93
C LYS A 447 6.50 -4.98 -21.67
N SER A 448 6.32 -5.58 -20.51
CA SER A 448 6.56 -4.90 -19.24
C SER A 448 7.75 -5.50 -18.50
N TRP A 449 8.61 -4.61 -18.01
CA TRP A 449 9.59 -4.87 -16.97
C TRP A 449 9.18 -4.08 -15.71
N TYR A 450 10.00 -4.11 -14.65
CA TYR A 450 9.68 -3.46 -13.37
C TYR A 450 9.65 -1.93 -13.43
N LYS A 451 10.49 -1.34 -14.29
CA LYS A 451 10.63 0.11 -14.50
C LYS A 451 10.49 0.55 -15.95
N MET A 452 10.35 -0.39 -16.88
CA MET A 452 10.24 -0.11 -18.30
C MET A 452 9.02 -0.78 -18.88
N LEU A 453 8.39 -0.13 -19.83
CA LEU A 453 7.23 -0.65 -20.53
C LEU A 453 7.33 -0.24 -22.00
N VAL A 454 7.14 -1.20 -22.90
CA VAL A 454 7.13 -0.97 -24.34
C VAL A 454 5.78 -1.43 -24.88
N LYS A 455 5.13 -0.58 -25.67
CA LYS A 455 3.87 -0.87 -26.34
C LYS A 455 4.04 -0.71 -27.84
N ALA A 456 3.41 -1.58 -28.60
CA ALA A 456 3.25 -1.42 -30.04
C ALA A 456 1.87 -1.92 -30.45
N GLY A 457 1.21 -1.29 -31.41
CA GLY A 457 -0.12 -1.75 -31.81
C GLY A 457 -0.74 -0.94 -32.93
N ILE A 458 -1.91 -1.39 -33.34
CA ILE A 458 -2.74 -0.78 -34.38
C ILE A 458 -4.08 -0.43 -33.74
N HIS A 459 -4.51 0.82 -33.95
CA HIS A 459 -5.82 1.29 -33.51
C HIS A 459 -6.67 1.69 -34.72
N PHE A 460 -7.94 1.33 -34.66
CA PHE A 460 -8.98 1.92 -35.50
C PHE A 460 -9.80 2.86 -34.65
N GLU A 461 -9.89 4.13 -35.05
CA GLU A 461 -10.55 5.20 -34.31
C GLU A 461 -11.61 5.86 -35.20
N LYS A 462 -12.85 5.96 -34.70
CA LYS A 462 -13.94 6.65 -35.38
C LYS A 462 -14.54 7.73 -34.48
N PHE A 463 -14.50 8.98 -34.95
CA PHE A 463 -15.04 10.15 -34.27
C PHE A 463 -16.33 10.59 -34.96
N ASN A 464 -17.44 10.63 -34.22
CA ASN A 464 -18.73 11.11 -34.69
C ASN A 464 -19.10 12.41 -33.95
N TYR A 465 -18.98 13.55 -34.61
CA TYR A 465 -19.18 14.88 -34.00
C TYR A 465 -20.65 15.31 -34.10
N HIS A 466 -21.26 15.74 -32.99
CA HIS A 466 -22.70 16.08 -32.95
C HIS A 466 -22.93 17.58 -33.05
N ASP A 467 -22.29 18.39 -32.19
CA ASP A 467 -22.46 19.83 -32.17
C ASP A 467 -21.32 20.54 -32.92
N TRP A 468 -21.67 21.27 -34.00
CA TRP A 468 -20.76 22.15 -34.72
C TRP A 468 -21.38 23.55 -34.88
N PRO A 469 -20.80 24.63 -34.31
CA PRO A 469 -21.33 25.96 -34.54
C PRO A 469 -21.05 26.44 -35.98
N SER A 470 -22.06 26.99 -36.63
CA SER A 470 -21.90 27.82 -37.84
C SER A 470 -21.35 29.19 -37.44
N GLY A 471 -20.02 29.36 -37.48
CA GLY A 471 -19.33 30.63 -37.25
C GLY A 471 -18.33 30.95 -38.38
N PRO A 472 -18.01 32.24 -38.64
CA PRO A 472 -17.36 32.66 -39.89
C PRO A 472 -15.86 32.30 -40.03
N ASP A 473 -15.15 32.04 -38.92
CA ASP A 473 -13.67 31.98 -38.92
C ASP A 473 -13.10 30.79 -38.15
N VAL A 474 -13.63 29.57 -38.34
CA VAL A 474 -12.99 28.37 -37.79
C VAL A 474 -12.12 27.73 -38.89
N PHE A 475 -10.79 27.89 -38.79
CA PHE A 475 -9.78 27.25 -39.66
C PHE A 475 -9.84 25.72 -39.71
N ILE A 476 -10.67 25.13 -38.86
CA ILE A 476 -10.97 23.70 -38.84
C ILE A 476 -12.13 23.51 -39.82
N THR A 477 -11.82 23.12 -41.05
CA THR A 477 -12.81 22.63 -42.02
C THR A 477 -13.77 21.69 -41.31
N ARG A 478 -15.08 21.92 -41.49
CA ARG A 478 -16.21 21.09 -41.06
C ARG A 478 -15.75 19.65 -40.87
N SER A 479 -15.38 19.28 -39.64
CA SER A 479 -14.82 17.96 -39.38
C SER A 479 -15.99 16.99 -39.39
N SER A 480 -16.36 16.52 -40.58
CA SER A 480 -17.26 15.38 -40.74
C SER A 480 -16.75 14.20 -39.94
N ASP A 481 -17.64 13.26 -39.62
CA ASP A 481 -17.26 11.99 -39.00
C ASP A 481 -15.97 11.44 -39.62
N LYS A 482 -15.02 11.07 -38.76
CA LYS A 482 -13.66 10.75 -39.17
C LYS A 482 -13.29 9.37 -38.70
N ALA A 483 -12.92 8.50 -39.64
CA ALA A 483 -12.33 7.20 -39.35
C ALA A 483 -10.83 7.26 -39.64
N LEU A 484 -10.02 6.77 -38.71
CA LEU A 484 -8.57 6.76 -38.77
C LEU A 484 -8.06 5.38 -38.40
N LEU A 485 -6.99 4.96 -39.06
CA LEU A 485 -6.17 3.84 -38.64
C LEU A 485 -4.81 4.39 -38.19
N SER A 486 -4.39 4.03 -36.99
CA SER A 486 -3.13 4.50 -36.41
C SER A 486 -2.22 3.36 -35.99
N TYR A 487 -0.93 3.52 -36.27
CA TYR A 487 0.14 2.59 -35.93
C TYR A 487 1.01 3.24 -34.86
N GLN A 488 1.05 2.63 -33.67
CA GLN A 488 1.72 3.23 -32.52
C GLN A 488 2.87 2.37 -32.01
N ALA A 489 3.91 3.05 -31.51
CA ALA A 489 4.94 2.47 -30.69
C ALA A 489 5.28 3.45 -29.56
N SER A 490 5.36 2.97 -28.33
CA SER A 490 5.80 3.78 -27.19
C SER A 490 6.71 3.02 -26.25
N ILE A 491 7.57 3.79 -25.58
CA ILE A 491 8.44 3.33 -24.50
C ILE A 491 8.25 4.26 -23.31
N MET A 492 8.11 3.66 -22.14
CA MET A 492 7.99 4.36 -20.87
C MET A 492 9.02 3.81 -19.89
N TYR A 493 9.70 4.71 -19.19
CA TYR A 493 10.51 4.42 -18.03
C TYR A 493 9.91 5.11 -16.80
N ASN A 494 9.75 4.40 -15.69
CA ASN A 494 9.25 4.97 -14.44
C ASN A 494 9.99 4.36 -13.24
N SER A 495 10.66 5.23 -12.49
CA SER A 495 11.37 4.90 -11.25
C SER A 495 10.88 5.67 -10.03
N LEU A 496 9.67 6.22 -10.10
CA LEU A 496 9.08 6.99 -9.01
C LEU A 496 8.89 6.09 -7.78
N ASN A 497 9.26 6.58 -6.59
CA ASN A 497 9.03 5.84 -5.35
C ASN A 497 7.57 5.85 -4.90
N ASN A 498 6.79 6.81 -5.39
CA ASN A 498 5.35 6.90 -5.19
C ASN A 498 4.75 7.67 -6.35
N GLN A 499 3.75 7.12 -7.05
CA GLN A 499 3.25 7.75 -8.26
C GLN A 499 2.41 9.02 -8.00
N ARG A 500 1.89 9.19 -6.77
CA ARG A 500 1.05 10.36 -6.39
C ARG A 500 1.88 11.45 -5.72
N PHE A 501 2.68 11.07 -4.73
CA PHE A 501 3.51 11.98 -3.95
C PHE A 501 4.99 11.60 -4.00
N SER A 502 5.51 11.38 -5.21
CA SER A 502 6.92 11.00 -5.41
C SER A 502 7.87 12.01 -4.79
N THR A 503 8.82 11.55 -3.99
CA THR A 503 9.90 12.39 -3.44
C THR A 503 11.21 12.20 -4.21
N GLN A 504 11.32 11.11 -4.96
CA GLN A 504 12.53 10.73 -5.68
C GLN A 504 12.20 9.87 -6.91
N GLY A 505 13.04 9.99 -7.93
CA GLY A 505 12.96 9.19 -9.16
C GLY A 505 12.60 10.04 -10.37
N MET A 506 12.34 9.38 -11.49
CA MET A 506 11.89 10.04 -12.70
C MET A 506 10.90 9.18 -13.47
N GLU A 507 10.13 9.85 -14.33
CA GLU A 507 9.31 9.24 -15.36
C GLU A 507 9.69 9.84 -16.71
N TRP A 508 9.75 8.99 -17.72
CA TRP A 508 9.97 9.38 -19.10
C TRP A 508 9.10 8.53 -20.02
N GLU A 509 8.47 9.15 -21.01
CA GLU A 509 7.78 8.45 -22.08
C GLU A 509 8.16 9.06 -23.42
N ALA A 510 8.32 8.22 -24.43
CA ALA A 510 8.36 8.62 -25.83
C ALA A 510 7.40 7.74 -26.63
N ALA A 511 6.56 8.37 -27.44
CA ALA A 511 5.55 7.74 -28.26
C ALA A 511 5.61 8.28 -29.69
N TYR A 512 5.51 7.37 -30.65
CA TYR A 512 5.36 7.69 -32.07
C TYR A 512 4.06 7.06 -32.57
N ARG A 513 3.28 7.83 -33.32
CA ARG A 513 2.04 7.36 -33.95
C ARG A 513 1.96 7.85 -35.39
N LEU A 514 1.65 6.93 -36.30
CA LEU A 514 1.43 7.20 -37.71
C LEU A 514 -0.07 7.07 -38.02
N TYR A 515 -0.71 8.12 -38.54
CA TYR A 515 -2.13 8.12 -38.89
C TYR A 515 -2.36 8.00 -40.39
N THR A 516 -3.35 7.19 -40.75
CA THR A 516 -3.86 6.98 -42.11
C THR A 516 -5.39 6.97 -42.10
N ASP A 517 -6.04 7.16 -43.25
CA ASP A 517 -7.49 7.01 -43.42
C ASP A 517 -7.88 5.86 -44.37
N ASN A 518 -6.92 5.33 -45.13
CA ASN A 518 -7.08 4.19 -46.03
C ASN A 518 -5.97 3.12 -45.84
N MET A 519 -5.39 3.06 -44.63
CA MET A 519 -4.25 2.20 -44.25
C MET A 519 -2.87 2.60 -44.81
N VAL A 520 -2.80 3.50 -45.79
CA VAL A 520 -1.51 3.84 -46.46
C VAL A 520 -1.25 5.34 -46.53
N THR A 521 -2.28 6.15 -46.73
CA THR A 521 -2.22 7.60 -46.90
C THR A 521 -3.17 8.29 -45.92
N TYR A 522 -3.13 9.62 -45.91
CA TYR A 522 -4.09 10.46 -45.20
C TYR A 522 -4.65 11.50 -46.17
N GLY A 523 -5.91 11.34 -46.55
CA GLY A 523 -6.49 12.01 -47.71
C GLY A 523 -5.70 11.67 -48.98
N SER A 524 -5.36 12.69 -49.76
CA SER A 524 -4.49 12.54 -50.95
C SER A 524 -2.99 12.70 -50.65
N ASN A 525 -2.59 12.73 -49.37
CA ASN A 525 -1.24 13.05 -48.94
C ASN A 525 -0.56 11.90 -48.17
N SER A 526 0.72 12.04 -47.88
CA SER A 526 1.46 11.14 -46.99
C SER A 526 0.79 10.99 -45.62
N PRO A 527 0.97 9.84 -44.94
CA PRO A 527 0.53 9.65 -43.57
C PRO A 527 1.00 10.75 -42.61
N VAL A 528 0.19 11.03 -41.60
CA VAL A 528 0.52 12.02 -40.60
C VAL A 528 1.34 11.36 -39.50
N SER A 529 2.59 11.79 -39.36
CA SER A 529 3.47 11.39 -38.26
C SER A 529 3.24 12.27 -37.04
N VAL A 530 3.12 11.65 -35.86
CA VAL A 530 3.03 12.33 -34.58
C VAL A 530 4.08 11.78 -33.64
N PHE A 531 4.86 12.69 -33.05
CA PHE A 531 5.83 12.36 -32.01
C PHE A 531 5.45 13.08 -30.72
N GLN A 532 5.47 12.36 -29.60
CA GLN A 532 5.22 12.88 -28.27
C GLN A 532 6.28 12.36 -27.30
N THR A 533 6.72 13.22 -26.40
CA THR A 533 7.65 12.86 -25.33
C THR A 533 7.36 13.66 -24.08
N HIS A 534 7.53 13.04 -22.92
CA HIS A 534 7.55 13.75 -21.66
C HIS A 534 8.61 13.21 -20.73
N TRP A 535 9.15 14.08 -19.90
CA TRP A 535 10.07 13.74 -18.83
C TRP A 535 9.66 14.50 -17.57
N SER A 536 9.63 13.81 -16.43
CA SER A 536 9.38 14.41 -15.12
C SER A 536 10.37 13.84 -14.10
N GLY A 537 11.08 14.72 -13.39
CA GLY A 537 12.00 14.38 -12.32
C GLY A 537 11.45 14.76 -10.95
N TYR A 538 11.85 14.02 -9.92
CA TYR A 538 11.52 14.32 -8.52
C TYR A 538 12.78 14.19 -7.67
N PHE A 539 13.10 15.24 -6.94
CA PHE A 539 14.27 15.28 -6.05
C PHE A 539 13.92 16.02 -4.76
N SER A 540 14.15 15.37 -3.62
CA SER A 540 13.89 15.97 -2.30
C SER A 540 15.19 16.24 -1.56
N PRO A 541 15.71 17.49 -1.56
CA PRO A 541 16.96 17.82 -0.86
C PRO A 541 16.88 17.61 0.66
N ASN A 542 15.67 17.62 1.22
CA ASN A 542 15.40 17.32 2.63
C ASN A 542 13.98 16.75 2.80
N ARG A 543 13.55 16.53 4.05
CA ARG A 543 12.22 15.96 4.36
C ARG A 543 11.04 16.92 4.10
N VAL A 544 11.33 18.21 3.89
CA VAL A 544 10.32 19.27 3.70
C VAL A 544 10.06 19.53 2.23
N PHE A 545 11.10 19.71 1.42
CA PHE A 545 10.97 20.15 0.03
C PHE A 545 11.17 19.02 -0.96
N THR A 546 10.35 19.01 -2.01
CA THR A 546 10.52 18.22 -3.24
C THR A 546 10.50 19.16 -4.44
N ILE A 547 11.53 19.09 -5.29
CA ILE A 547 11.65 19.82 -6.54
C ILE A 547 11.20 18.89 -7.69
N MET A 548 10.36 19.43 -8.58
CA MET A 548 9.63 18.68 -9.60
C MET A 548 9.79 19.32 -11.00
N PRO A 549 10.97 19.22 -11.65
CA PRO A 549 11.13 19.67 -13.02
C PRO A 549 10.42 18.71 -13.99
N SER A 550 9.83 19.24 -15.06
CA SER A 550 9.27 18.43 -16.15
C SER A 550 9.34 19.14 -17.49
N VAL A 551 9.37 18.35 -18.57
CA VAL A 551 9.42 18.80 -19.95
C VAL A 551 8.46 17.95 -20.78
N TYR A 552 7.66 18.61 -21.61
CA TYR A 552 6.69 17.98 -22.49
C TYR A 552 6.91 18.50 -23.91
N GLY A 553 6.89 17.59 -24.88
CA GLY A 553 7.02 17.91 -26.29
C GLY A 553 6.04 17.11 -27.13
N ARG A 554 5.41 17.77 -28.10
CA ARG A 554 4.58 17.10 -29.09
C ARG A 554 4.66 17.81 -30.44
N VAL A 555 4.82 17.02 -31.50
CA VAL A 555 4.94 17.50 -32.87
C VAL A 555 4.05 16.66 -33.76
N VAL A 556 3.23 17.36 -34.54
CA VAL A 556 2.34 16.80 -35.56
C VAL A 556 2.91 17.14 -36.93
N GLY A 557 2.96 16.16 -37.82
CA GLY A 557 3.43 16.33 -39.19
C GLY A 557 2.53 17.24 -40.02
N LYS A 558 2.98 17.59 -41.24
CA LYS A 558 2.24 18.47 -42.14
C LYS A 558 0.89 17.87 -42.57
N ASN A 559 -0.01 18.73 -43.05
CA ASN A 559 -1.30 18.40 -43.67
C ASN A 559 -2.40 17.89 -42.71
N THR A 560 -2.42 18.38 -41.48
CA THR A 560 -3.44 18.05 -40.48
C THR A 560 -4.51 19.13 -40.34
N GLN A 561 -5.70 18.88 -40.87
CA GLN A 561 -6.91 19.68 -40.61
C GLN A 561 -7.95 18.81 -39.87
N SER A 562 -7.59 18.29 -38.69
CA SER A 562 -8.46 17.39 -37.94
C SER A 562 -8.29 17.54 -36.43
N LEU A 563 -9.38 17.89 -35.74
CA LEU A 563 -9.44 17.93 -34.27
C LEU A 563 -9.00 16.61 -33.63
N ALA A 564 -9.24 15.49 -34.33
CA ALA A 564 -8.83 14.16 -33.88
C ALA A 564 -7.30 13.96 -33.80
N ILE A 565 -6.46 14.88 -34.32
CA ILE A 565 -4.99 14.76 -34.30
C ILE A 565 -4.30 16.03 -33.74
N SER A 566 -5.03 17.14 -33.65
CA SER A 566 -4.53 18.45 -33.20
C SER A 566 -3.91 18.43 -31.80
N ASN A 567 -3.01 19.38 -31.55
CA ASN A 567 -2.44 19.56 -30.23
C ASN A 567 -3.39 20.36 -29.33
N PHE A 568 -3.39 20.01 -28.05
CA PHE A 568 -4.11 20.75 -27.02
C PHE A 568 -3.19 21.03 -25.83
N VAL A 569 -3.50 22.09 -25.10
CA VAL A 569 -2.85 22.43 -23.82
C VAL A 569 -3.87 22.67 -22.74
N GLY A 570 -3.46 22.42 -21.49
CA GLY A 570 -4.27 22.75 -20.32
C GLY A 570 -4.16 21.69 -19.22
N GLY A 571 -4.63 22.02 -18.03
CA GLY A 571 -4.56 21.17 -16.85
C GLY A 571 -3.13 20.91 -16.35
N ASN A 572 -3.02 20.20 -15.24
CA ASN A 572 -1.75 19.83 -14.60
C ASN A 572 -1.43 18.32 -14.74
N VAL A 573 -2.30 17.56 -15.40
CA VAL A 573 -2.14 16.12 -15.65
C VAL A 573 -2.15 15.87 -17.17
N PRO A 574 -1.18 15.10 -17.70
CA PRO A 574 -1.22 14.63 -19.09
C PRO A 574 -2.48 13.84 -19.40
N GLY A 575 -3.05 14.01 -20.59
CA GLY A 575 -4.21 13.21 -21.01
C GLY A 575 -5.50 13.51 -20.24
N ARG A 576 -5.49 14.50 -19.33
CA ARG A 576 -6.63 14.87 -18.48
C ARG A 576 -7.88 15.09 -19.29
N TYR A 577 -7.80 15.80 -20.42
CA TYR A 577 -8.95 16.09 -21.29
C TYR A 577 -9.00 15.18 -22.52
N MET A 578 -7.86 15.01 -23.20
CA MET A 578 -7.69 14.17 -24.39
C MET A 578 -6.26 13.63 -24.40
N GLU A 579 -6.01 12.47 -25.01
CA GLU A 579 -4.66 11.86 -25.09
C GLU A 579 -3.58 12.81 -25.65
N GLN A 580 -4.00 13.76 -26.49
CA GLN A 580 -3.15 14.70 -27.23
C GLN A 580 -2.85 15.99 -26.45
N GLN A 581 -3.41 16.12 -25.24
CA GLN A 581 -3.26 17.30 -24.41
C GLN A 581 -1.95 17.26 -23.62
N ILE A 582 -1.18 18.33 -23.75
CA ILE A 582 0.01 18.64 -22.97
C ILE A 582 -0.40 19.41 -21.71
N PRO A 583 0.03 18.97 -20.50
CA PRO A 583 -0.27 19.71 -19.29
C PRO A 583 0.44 21.06 -19.30
N PHE A 584 -0.26 22.10 -18.84
CA PHE A 584 0.25 23.45 -18.75
C PHE A 584 -0.34 24.16 -17.53
N THR A 585 0.50 24.43 -16.52
CA THR A 585 0.05 25.14 -15.31
C THR A 585 -0.43 26.54 -15.67
N GLY A 586 -1.61 26.94 -15.18
CA GLY A 586 -2.20 28.26 -15.46
C GLY A 586 -3.35 28.24 -16.48
N ILE A 587 -3.59 27.12 -17.14
CA ILE A 587 -4.68 26.96 -18.12
C ILE A 587 -5.59 25.83 -17.64
N ASN A 588 -6.65 26.13 -16.90
CA ASN A 588 -7.60 25.14 -16.34
C ASN A 588 -8.76 24.79 -17.29
N HIS A 589 -8.45 24.63 -18.56
CA HIS A 589 -9.38 24.20 -19.60
C HIS A 589 -8.58 23.67 -20.78
N ILE A 590 -9.24 22.93 -21.67
CA ILE A 590 -8.59 22.48 -22.90
C ILE A 590 -8.57 23.61 -23.93
N GLU A 591 -7.38 23.92 -24.43
CA GLU A 591 -7.16 24.96 -25.42
C GLU A 591 -6.42 24.40 -26.63
N ILE A 592 -6.83 24.80 -27.84
CA ILE A 592 -6.18 24.39 -29.09
C ILE A 592 -4.76 24.96 -29.14
N SER A 593 -3.81 24.15 -29.57
CA SER A 593 -2.41 24.54 -29.77
C SER A 593 -1.95 24.25 -31.20
N PRO A 594 -0.99 25.04 -31.74
CA PRO A 594 -0.29 24.72 -32.98
C PRO A 594 0.38 23.33 -33.03
N ASP A 595 0.72 22.89 -34.24
CA ASP A 595 1.23 21.55 -34.57
C ASP A 595 2.53 21.16 -33.86
N ALA A 596 3.34 22.11 -33.41
CA ALA A 596 4.53 21.87 -32.60
C ALA A 596 4.44 22.62 -31.27
N ILE A 597 4.65 21.90 -30.18
CA ILE A 597 4.69 22.44 -28.81
C ILE A 597 5.85 21.86 -28.01
N LEU A 598 6.51 22.74 -27.25
CA LEU A 598 7.45 22.39 -26.20
C LEU A 598 7.12 23.19 -24.94
N ALA A 599 6.92 22.52 -23.82
CA ALA A 599 6.62 23.12 -22.52
C ALA A 599 7.56 22.59 -21.45
N GLY A 600 8.14 23.50 -20.66
CA GLY A 600 8.89 23.20 -19.45
C GLY A 600 8.10 23.64 -18.22
N MET A 601 8.14 22.85 -17.16
CA MET A 601 7.48 23.15 -15.89
C MET A 601 8.44 22.91 -14.74
N LEU A 602 8.32 23.74 -13.70
CA LEU A 602 9.04 23.58 -12.45
C LEU A 602 8.06 23.67 -11.29
N GLY A 603 7.95 22.59 -10.53
CA GLY A 603 7.20 22.54 -9.27
C GLY A 603 8.12 22.51 -8.05
N VAL A 604 7.67 23.13 -6.96
CA VAL A 604 8.23 22.94 -5.62
C VAL A 604 7.09 22.56 -4.70
N ARG A 605 7.21 21.40 -4.05
CA ARG A 605 6.27 20.91 -3.05
C ARG A 605 6.91 20.94 -1.67
N ALA A 606 6.30 21.67 -0.75
CA ALA A 606 6.69 21.74 0.66
C ALA A 606 5.71 20.94 1.52
N ARG A 607 6.21 19.97 2.29
CA ARG A 607 5.45 19.24 3.31
C ARG A 607 5.33 20.13 4.54
N THR A 608 4.13 20.61 4.85
CA THR A 608 3.87 21.50 5.99
C THR A 608 3.66 20.70 7.27
N TYR A 609 2.76 19.71 7.24
CA TYR A 609 2.45 18.85 8.37
C TYR A 609 1.93 17.49 7.91
N LYS A 610 2.55 16.39 8.35
CA LYS A 610 2.15 15.01 8.01
C LYS A 610 1.91 14.83 6.49
N ASN A 611 0.64 14.65 6.12
CA ASN A 611 0.17 14.39 4.75
C ASN A 611 -0.28 15.67 4.03
N GLN A 612 0.05 16.85 4.54
CA GLN A 612 -0.31 18.15 3.98
C GLN A 612 0.86 18.77 3.24
N TYR A 613 0.57 19.35 2.08
CA TYR A 613 1.55 19.91 1.18
C TYR A 613 1.09 21.24 0.62
N ILE A 614 2.01 22.18 0.50
CA ILE A 614 1.86 23.36 -0.36
C ILE A 614 2.67 23.11 -1.61
N VAL A 615 2.07 23.38 -2.78
CA VAL A 615 2.70 23.19 -4.09
C VAL A 615 2.70 24.51 -4.82
N VAL A 616 3.86 24.93 -5.31
CA VAL A 616 3.99 26.07 -6.23
C VAL A 616 4.51 25.54 -7.55
N ARG A 617 3.89 25.92 -8.67
CA ARG A 617 4.30 25.50 -10.01
C ARG A 617 4.43 26.69 -10.94
N GLY A 618 5.43 26.64 -11.81
CA GLY A 618 5.58 27.53 -12.96
C GLY A 618 5.64 26.72 -14.24
N SER A 619 5.12 27.26 -15.34
CA SER A 619 5.16 26.66 -16.67
C SER A 619 5.48 27.70 -17.72
N TYR A 620 6.36 27.35 -18.65
CA TYR A 620 6.70 28.15 -19.81
C TYR A 620 6.75 27.25 -21.02
N GLY A 621 6.18 27.71 -22.14
CA GLY A 621 6.16 26.93 -23.37
C GLY A 621 6.21 27.79 -24.61
N ARG A 622 6.62 27.17 -25.71
CA ARG A 622 6.58 27.76 -27.05
C ARG A 622 5.78 26.85 -27.97
N THR A 623 4.96 27.48 -28.81
CA THR A 623 4.17 26.79 -29.84
C THR A 623 4.43 27.41 -31.20
N ALA A 624 4.36 26.59 -32.24
CA ALA A 624 4.52 27.00 -33.64
C ALA A 624 3.83 26.00 -34.59
N ASN A 625 3.48 26.45 -35.79
CA ASN A 625 2.91 25.57 -36.83
C ASN A 625 3.95 24.61 -37.44
N LYS A 626 5.24 24.83 -37.17
CA LYS A 626 6.33 23.96 -37.63
C LYS A 626 7.40 23.86 -36.56
N ILE A 627 7.99 22.67 -36.40
CA ILE A 627 9.04 22.40 -35.42
C ILE A 627 10.28 23.29 -35.61
N GLU A 628 10.66 23.57 -36.87
CA GLU A 628 11.81 24.42 -37.23
C GLU A 628 11.70 25.84 -36.65
N ASN A 629 10.47 26.32 -36.45
CA ASN A 629 10.22 27.67 -35.94
C ASN A 629 10.30 27.75 -34.41
N LEU A 630 10.23 26.63 -33.67
CA LEU A 630 10.22 26.65 -32.20
C LEU A 630 11.48 27.30 -31.60
N PHE A 631 12.62 27.19 -32.29
CA PHE A 631 13.94 27.63 -31.79
C PHE A 631 14.55 28.78 -32.61
N GLY A 632 13.75 29.78 -33.01
CA GLY A 632 14.30 31.01 -33.62
C GLY A 632 13.54 31.58 -34.83
N GLY A 633 12.36 31.06 -35.16
CA GLY A 633 11.55 31.54 -36.29
C GLY A 633 10.62 32.71 -35.96
N THR A 634 10.19 33.44 -36.99
CA THR A 634 9.02 34.32 -36.95
C THR A 634 7.75 33.45 -36.82
N ASN A 635 6.71 33.92 -36.12
CA ASN A 635 5.46 33.18 -35.81
C ASN A 635 5.55 32.09 -34.71
N THR A 636 6.24 32.37 -33.60
CA THR A 636 6.13 31.59 -32.37
C THR A 636 5.19 32.26 -31.37
N HIS A 637 4.41 31.47 -30.63
CA HIS A 637 3.58 31.96 -29.53
C HIS A 637 4.14 31.46 -28.19
N GLY A 638 4.39 32.39 -27.26
CA GLY A 638 4.88 32.08 -25.92
C GLY A 638 3.74 31.91 -24.93
N LEU A 639 3.75 30.80 -24.19
CA LEU A 639 2.83 30.50 -23.11
C LEU A 639 3.58 30.60 -21.78
N ALA A 640 2.96 31.25 -20.79
CA ALA A 640 3.50 31.34 -19.45
C ALA A 640 2.35 31.27 -18.44
N GLY A 641 2.53 30.47 -17.40
CA GLY A 641 1.56 30.33 -16.33
C GLY A 641 2.17 29.86 -15.03
N GLY A 642 1.42 30.02 -13.95
CA GLY A 642 1.84 29.64 -12.63
C GLY A 642 0.66 29.33 -11.72
N SER A 643 0.94 28.61 -10.66
CA SER A 643 -0.06 28.26 -9.67
C SER A 643 0.53 28.07 -8.27
N ILE A 644 -0.35 28.20 -7.29
CA ILE A 644 -0.12 27.84 -5.91
C ILE A 644 -1.31 27.00 -5.43
N GLY A 645 -1.04 25.90 -4.76
CA GLY A 645 -2.07 25.00 -4.28
C GLY A 645 -1.73 24.35 -2.96
N TYR A 646 -2.79 23.91 -2.29
CA TYR A 646 -2.74 23.04 -1.12
C TYR A 646 -3.17 21.64 -1.53
N CYS A 647 -2.49 20.64 -1.02
CA CYS A 647 -2.77 19.24 -1.30
C CYS A 647 -2.71 18.41 0.00
N TYR A 648 -3.70 17.55 0.21
CA TYR A 648 -3.74 16.60 1.31
C TYR A 648 -3.79 15.15 0.79
N ASN A 649 -2.82 14.34 1.20
CA ASN A 649 -2.74 12.92 0.84
C ASN A 649 -3.64 12.08 1.75
N SER A 650 -4.88 11.84 1.30
CA SER A 650 -5.88 11.06 2.03
C SER A 650 -5.94 9.59 1.57
N ILE A 651 -6.64 8.75 2.34
CA ILE A 651 -6.89 7.35 1.99
C ILE A 651 -7.73 7.25 0.70
N ILE A 652 -8.66 8.20 0.49
CA ILE A 652 -9.55 8.22 -0.67
C ILE A 652 -8.95 8.90 -1.91
N GLY A 653 -7.67 9.26 -1.85
CA GLY A 653 -6.93 9.96 -2.90
C GLY A 653 -6.52 11.39 -2.52
N PRO A 654 -5.75 12.08 -3.37
CA PRO A 654 -5.39 13.48 -3.16
C PRO A 654 -6.62 14.38 -3.03
N ILE A 655 -6.59 15.29 -2.07
CA ILE A 655 -7.52 16.44 -1.98
C ILE A 655 -6.72 17.68 -2.35
N GLU A 656 -7.13 18.39 -3.39
CA GLU A 656 -6.38 19.48 -4.00
C GLU A 656 -7.23 20.74 -4.10
N ALA A 657 -6.62 21.88 -3.79
CA ALA A 657 -7.15 23.21 -4.06
C ALA A 657 -6.02 24.08 -4.62
N GLU A 658 -6.18 24.60 -5.83
CA GLU A 658 -5.12 25.29 -6.58
C GLU A 658 -5.63 26.60 -7.18
N LEU A 659 -4.91 27.69 -7.00
CA LEU A 659 -5.11 28.98 -7.67
C LEU A 659 -4.07 29.13 -8.76
N ASN A 660 -4.47 29.63 -9.93
CA ASN A 660 -3.63 29.63 -11.11
C ASN A 660 -3.88 30.85 -12.01
N TYR A 661 -2.88 31.20 -12.80
CA TYR A 661 -2.94 32.32 -13.73
C TYR A 661 -2.04 32.04 -14.94
N SER A 662 -2.43 32.54 -16.11
CA SER A 662 -1.61 32.47 -17.32
C SER A 662 -1.74 33.72 -18.19
N ASN A 663 -0.72 33.98 -19.00
CA ASN A 663 -0.74 35.03 -20.02
C ASN A 663 -1.79 34.79 -21.12
N GLN A 664 -2.26 33.55 -21.26
CA GLN A 664 -3.28 33.12 -22.20
C GLN A 664 -4.70 33.45 -21.70
N SER A 665 -5.02 33.05 -20.46
CA SER A 665 -6.35 33.29 -19.88
C SER A 665 -6.54 34.72 -19.37
N LYS A 666 -5.45 35.37 -18.91
CA LYS A 666 -5.44 36.70 -18.27
C LYS A 666 -6.46 36.84 -17.13
N LYS A 667 -6.81 35.74 -16.47
CA LYS A 667 -7.77 35.68 -15.36
C LYS A 667 -7.25 34.71 -14.29
N LEU A 668 -7.58 35.00 -13.04
CA LEU A 668 -7.32 34.07 -11.94
C LEU A 668 -8.29 32.88 -12.07
N GLY A 669 -7.74 31.68 -12.20
CA GLY A 669 -8.45 30.42 -12.18
C GLY A 669 -8.32 29.71 -10.84
N TYR A 670 -9.20 28.75 -10.59
CA TYR A 670 -9.11 27.84 -9.45
C TYR A 670 -9.45 26.41 -9.86
N TYR A 671 -8.89 25.45 -9.13
CA TYR A 671 -9.16 24.03 -9.26
C TYR A 671 -9.38 23.44 -7.88
N ILE A 672 -10.43 22.63 -7.73
CA ILE A 672 -10.68 21.84 -6.53
C ILE A 672 -10.95 20.41 -6.97
N GLY A 673 -10.23 19.46 -6.39
CA GLY A 673 -10.36 18.04 -6.72
C GLY A 673 -10.21 17.13 -5.52
N VAL A 674 -10.91 15.99 -5.52
CA VAL A 674 -10.78 14.90 -4.57
C VAL A 674 -10.75 13.59 -5.34
N GLY A 675 -9.80 12.71 -5.03
CA GLY A 675 -9.79 11.33 -5.55
C GLY A 675 -8.75 11.07 -6.62
N PHE A 676 -8.92 9.98 -7.36
CA PHE A 676 -7.88 9.46 -8.26
C PHE A 676 -7.98 10.01 -9.68
N THR A 677 -6.84 10.07 -10.35
CA THR A 677 -6.78 10.48 -11.76
C THR A 677 -6.90 9.26 -12.65
N PHE A 678 -7.93 9.22 -13.50
CA PHE A 678 -8.20 8.15 -14.46
C PHE A 678 -9.11 8.58 -15.63
#